data_AF-A0A9P1C3B8-F1
#
_entry.id   AF-A0A9P1C3B8-F1
#
_cell.length_a   1.000
_cell.length_b   1.000
_cell.length_c   1.000
_cell.angle_alpha   90.00
_cell.angle_beta   90.00
_cell.angle_gamma   90.00
#
_symmetry.space_group_name_H-M   'P 1'
#
loop_
_entity.id
_entity.type
_entity.pdbx_description
1 polymer ?
#
loop_
_entity_poly.entity_id
_entity_poly.type
_entity_poly.pdbx_seq_one_letter_code
_entity_poly.pdbx_strand_id
1 'polypeptide(L)'
;MQSCSWPQVSWRRVVTPLGGPPDSTNRSSWTFRALSVPALLLTSCLFRPGRRGRRHAARTAALPNGLRDLQRRANHSWVQDLHAEPDQERHEPNREKRLVSSGHYVNVQPTPLLNTSLVTFSPSMAAELNLDKTDCESMDFLQFMSGYTEVLPKMTSWCTPYTLSVAGSEISTGNMYGDGRSISVGEVVMDDGKRWELQLKGAGCTPFCRGFDGRAVLRSSLREFLASEAMYHLNVPTTRALCLVMSESESAPREWLGETLFEPCAMTCRVSSSFLRVGHLELFARRARDGSWGEPGSELRQLVMHAMRREYPECWDADDTTEPRVKRMLRPMALRMARLAAEWWRVGFCQGNFQSDNCHLGGKTLDFGPFGFMEKYNPHYCSWTGGAEHFTFRLQPKAALANFASAIRALESLLDSDGREEAQELLREFPSLLAEAFADVRMQKLGLSFWDSEAVQLSDELLRLMERSQADWTLTWRQLALVAEEWDDLMETGSLLEPLDGCFYQPLSHDLERHWSQWLYAWLTRLRGEGAPEAAAECMRSALLLTSCLFRPGRRGRRHAARTAALPNGLRDLQRRANHSWVQDLHAEPDQERHEPNREKRLVSSGHYVNVQPTPLLNTSLVTFSPSMAAELNLDKTDCESMDFLQFMSGYTEVLPKMTSWCTPYTLSVAGSEISTGNMYGDGRSISVGEVVMDDGKRWELQLKGAGCTPFCRGFDGRAVLRSSLREFLASEAMYHLNVPTTRALCLVMSESESAPREWLGETLFEPCAMTCRVSSSFLRVGHLELFARRARDGSWGEPGSELRQLVMHAMRREYPECWDADDTTEPRVKRMLRPMALRMARLAAEWWRVGFCQGNFQSDNCHLGGKTLDFGPFGFMEKYNPHYCSWTGGAEHFTFRLQPKAALANFASAIRALESLLDSDGREEAQELLREFPSLLAEAFADVRMQKLGLSFWDSEAVQLSDELLRLMERSQADWTLTWRQLALVAEEWDDLMETGSLLEPLDGCFYQPLSHDLERHWSQWLYAWLTRLRGEGAPEAAAECMRSVNPKYVPRNWMLLEAYEAAEAGNFQVSERLQSLFASPYAEHPEEEARYFRLTPPEMRLRPGVTVMT
;
A
#
# COMPACT_ATOMS: atom_id res chain seq x y z
N MET A 1 5.12 24.02 -44.94
CA MET A 1 3.80 24.68 -45.02
C MET A 1 2.89 23.84 -45.90
N GLN A 2 1.66 23.57 -45.42
CA GLN A 2 0.57 22.75 -46.03
C GLN A 2 0.91 21.27 -46.25
N SER A 3 0.07 20.26 -46.05
CA SER A 3 -1.25 20.03 -45.44
C SER A 3 -1.44 18.50 -45.50
N CYS A 4 -1.89 17.81 -44.45
CA CYS A 4 -2.13 16.36 -44.49
C CYS A 4 -3.58 16.04 -44.12
N SER A 5 -4.19 15.23 -44.99
CA SER A 5 -5.54 14.70 -44.98
C SER A 5 -5.57 13.29 -44.38
N TRP A 6 -6.72 12.91 -43.80
CA TRP A 6 -7.06 11.52 -43.42
C TRP A 6 -8.39 11.14 -44.08
N PRO A 7 -8.55 9.91 -44.62
CA PRO A 7 -9.79 9.49 -45.26
C PRO A 7 -10.76 8.76 -44.30
N GLN A 8 -12.05 8.98 -44.57
CA GLN A 8 -13.21 8.31 -43.95
C GLN A 8 -13.39 6.86 -44.46
N VAL A 9 -13.92 5.97 -43.61
CA VAL A 9 -14.50 4.68 -44.03
C VAL A 9 -15.93 4.56 -43.51
N SER A 10 -16.84 4.19 -44.43
CA SER A 10 -18.28 4.12 -44.29
C SER A 10 -18.79 2.76 -43.80
N TRP A 11 -19.85 2.74 -42.99
CA TRP A 11 -20.65 1.55 -42.70
C TRP A 11 -21.91 1.50 -43.60
N ARG A 12 -22.12 0.40 -44.33
CA ARG A 12 -23.41 0.07 -44.99
C ARG A 12 -23.97 -1.23 -44.42
N ARG A 13 -25.25 -1.18 -44.04
CA ARG A 13 -26.16 -2.29 -43.68
C ARG A 13 -26.81 -2.89 -44.94
N VAL A 14 -27.34 -4.12 -44.80
CA VAL A 14 -28.68 -4.67 -45.22
C VAL A 14 -28.53 -6.21 -45.42
N VAL A 15 -29.41 -7.18 -45.09
CA VAL A 15 -30.69 -7.36 -44.33
C VAL A 15 -30.90 -8.91 -44.18
N THR A 16 -31.75 -9.30 -43.21
CA THR A 16 -32.31 -10.60 -42.73
C THR A 16 -32.95 -11.59 -43.75
N PRO A 17 -33.43 -12.78 -43.29
CA PRO A 17 -34.89 -12.93 -43.09
C PRO A 17 -35.35 -13.69 -41.81
N LEU A 18 -36.67 -13.60 -41.59
CA LEU A 18 -37.50 -13.82 -40.38
C LEU A 18 -38.10 -15.24 -40.20
N GLY A 19 -38.55 -15.55 -38.98
CA GLY A 19 -39.64 -16.51 -38.68
C GLY A 19 -40.01 -16.53 -37.18
N GLY A 20 -41.20 -16.03 -36.80
CA GLY A 20 -41.70 -15.87 -35.41
C GLY A 20 -42.53 -17.06 -34.88
N PRO A 21 -43.55 -16.83 -34.02
CA PRO A 21 -43.59 -16.37 -32.61
C PRO A 21 -43.99 -17.54 -31.64
N PRO A 22 -43.96 -17.41 -30.29
CA PRO A 22 -45.18 -16.98 -29.58
C PRO A 22 -44.97 -16.28 -28.20
N ASP A 23 -45.99 -15.51 -27.86
CA ASP A 23 -46.68 -15.32 -26.57
C ASP A 23 -46.02 -15.31 -25.17
N SER A 24 -46.75 -14.57 -24.35
CA SER A 24 -46.59 -14.15 -22.96
C SER A 24 -46.48 -15.26 -21.89
N THR A 25 -45.93 -14.86 -20.73
CA THR A 25 -45.95 -15.52 -19.39
C THR A 25 -44.93 -16.64 -19.11
N ASN A 26 -43.81 -16.31 -18.44
CA ASN A 26 -43.40 -16.89 -17.14
C ASN A 26 -42.03 -16.35 -16.70
N ARG A 27 -41.94 -15.91 -15.44
CA ARG A 27 -40.68 -15.69 -14.72
C ARG A 27 -40.49 -16.83 -13.71
N SER A 28 -39.35 -17.52 -13.77
CA SER A 28 -38.76 -18.36 -12.72
C SER A 28 -37.24 -18.06 -12.77
N SER A 29 -36.59 -17.36 -11.83
CA SER A 29 -36.29 -17.57 -10.40
C SER A 29 -35.24 -18.67 -10.12
N TRP A 30 -34.00 -18.26 -9.81
CA TRP A 30 -32.99 -18.95 -8.97
C TRP A 30 -32.00 -17.87 -8.46
N THR A 31 -32.29 -17.13 -7.39
CA THR A 31 -31.92 -17.36 -5.96
C THR A 31 -30.42 -17.47 -5.64
N PHE A 32 -29.82 -16.39 -5.11
CA PHE A 32 -28.70 -16.42 -4.17
C PHE A 32 -29.25 -16.58 -2.74
N ARG A 33 -28.73 -17.55 -1.98
CA ARG A 33 -29.06 -17.73 -0.55
C ARG A 33 -28.04 -16.98 0.31
N ALA A 34 -28.54 -15.95 1.00
CA ALA A 34 -27.90 -15.35 2.16
C ALA A 34 -28.05 -16.27 3.38
N LEU A 35 -27.01 -16.33 4.21
CA LEU A 35 -27.11 -16.81 5.59
C LEU A 35 -27.91 -15.80 6.43
N SER A 36 -28.76 -16.36 7.25
CA SER A 36 -29.91 -15.77 7.93
C SER A 36 -29.55 -14.92 9.15
N VAL A 37 -30.10 -13.70 9.20
CA VAL A 37 -30.61 -13.07 10.43
C VAL A 37 -32.11 -12.81 10.18
N PRO A 38 -33.05 -13.10 11.11
CA PRO A 38 -34.46 -13.22 10.77
C PRO A 38 -35.11 -11.90 10.33
N ALA A 39 -35.82 -11.97 9.22
CA ALA A 39 -36.61 -10.88 8.65
C ALA A 39 -37.75 -10.43 9.58
N LEU A 40 -37.98 -9.11 9.64
CA LEU A 40 -39.31 -8.54 9.84
C LEU A 40 -39.46 -7.23 9.04
N LEU A 41 -40.22 -7.37 7.94
CA LEU A 41 -41.01 -6.37 7.21
C LEU A 41 -40.30 -5.33 6.31
N LEU A 42 -39.97 -5.80 5.10
CA LEU A 42 -40.03 -4.98 3.88
C LEU A 42 -41.50 -4.75 3.47
N THR A 43 -41.87 -3.50 3.17
CA THR A 43 -42.83 -3.20 2.11
C THR A 43 -42.17 -2.23 1.13
N SER A 44 -41.99 -2.71 -0.09
CA SER A 44 -41.46 -2.02 -1.26
C SER A 44 -42.44 -0.98 -1.80
N CYS A 45 -41.96 0.21 -2.18
CA CYS A 45 -42.56 0.98 -3.28
C CYS A 45 -41.45 1.58 -4.15
N LEU A 46 -41.37 1.06 -5.38
CA LEU A 46 -40.61 1.58 -6.52
C LEU A 46 -41.07 3.00 -6.87
N PHE A 47 -40.14 3.90 -7.21
CA PHE A 47 -40.47 5.08 -8.02
C PHE A 47 -39.47 5.29 -9.16
N ARG A 48 -39.98 5.19 -10.39
CA ARG A 48 -39.37 5.74 -11.62
C ARG A 48 -39.88 7.19 -11.84
N PRO A 49 -39.13 8.02 -12.60
CA PRO A 49 -39.27 9.47 -12.57
C PRO A 49 -40.39 9.98 -13.51
N GLY A 50 -41.19 10.94 -13.04
CA GLY A 50 -42.17 11.62 -13.90
C GLY A 50 -43.09 12.63 -13.20
N ARG A 51 -42.80 13.92 -13.42
CA ARG A 51 -43.68 15.11 -13.44
C ARG A 51 -44.59 15.45 -12.23
N ARG A 52 -44.34 16.69 -11.74
CA ARG A 52 -45.25 17.66 -11.10
C ARG A 52 -45.98 17.23 -9.81
N GLY A 53 -45.44 17.73 -8.70
CA GLY A 53 -46.19 18.40 -7.63
C GLY A 53 -47.31 17.61 -6.96
N ARG A 54 -46.99 16.93 -5.86
CA ARG A 54 -47.93 16.66 -4.76
C ARG A 54 -47.16 16.42 -3.46
N ARG A 55 -47.41 17.28 -2.47
CA ARG A 55 -46.96 17.17 -1.07
C ARG A 55 -47.09 15.72 -0.58
N HIS A 56 -46.00 15.09 -0.19
CA HIS A 56 -46.04 13.83 0.55
C HIS A 56 -46.27 14.15 2.03
N ALA A 57 -47.46 13.79 2.51
CA ALA A 57 -47.78 13.75 3.93
C ALA A 57 -46.99 12.60 4.59
N ALA A 58 -46.31 12.95 5.67
CA ALA A 58 -45.40 12.10 6.43
C ALA A 58 -46.07 10.85 7.01
N ARG A 59 -45.39 9.71 6.87
CA ARG A 59 -45.50 8.60 7.83
C ARG A 59 -44.64 9.00 9.04
N THR A 60 -45.31 9.38 10.12
CA THR A 60 -44.71 9.70 11.42
C THR A 60 -44.18 8.43 12.10
N ALA A 61 -42.99 7.97 11.70
CA ALA A 61 -42.10 7.36 12.68
C ALA A 61 -41.59 8.52 13.56
N ALA A 62 -41.62 8.35 14.88
CA ALA A 62 -41.16 9.40 15.76
C ALA A 62 -39.63 9.52 15.62
N LEU A 63 -39.13 10.72 15.29
CA LEU A 63 -37.70 11.04 15.26
C LEU A 63 -36.99 10.43 16.49
N PRO A 64 -35.83 9.77 16.31
CA PRO A 64 -34.97 9.30 17.39
C PRO A 64 -34.78 10.39 18.45
N ASN A 65 -34.68 9.98 19.72
CA ASN A 65 -34.66 10.93 20.83
C ASN A 65 -33.46 11.89 20.70
N GLY A 66 -32.26 11.40 20.39
CA GLY A 66 -31.09 12.26 20.22
C GLY A 66 -31.25 13.27 19.10
N LEU A 67 -31.79 12.87 17.94
CA LEU A 67 -32.06 13.80 16.82
C LEU A 67 -33.15 14.83 17.14
N ARG A 68 -34.19 14.40 17.86
CA ARG A 68 -35.24 15.31 18.34
C ARG A 68 -34.66 16.32 19.31
N ASP A 69 -33.76 15.91 20.17
CA ASP A 69 -33.08 16.74 21.16
C ASP A 69 -32.12 17.72 20.48
N LEU A 70 -31.32 17.24 19.54
CA LEU A 70 -30.44 18.05 18.69
C LEU A 70 -31.22 19.17 17.99
N GLN A 71 -32.37 18.83 17.40
CA GLN A 71 -33.26 19.81 16.77
C GLN A 71 -33.92 20.77 17.77
N ARG A 72 -34.23 20.33 19.01
CA ARG A 72 -34.72 21.25 20.06
C ARG A 72 -33.65 22.23 20.51
N ARG A 73 -32.38 21.84 20.42
CA ARG A 73 -31.19 22.65 20.73
C ARG A 73 -30.74 23.54 19.57
N ALA A 74 -31.39 23.43 18.41
CA ALA A 74 -31.10 24.27 17.25
C ALA A 74 -31.10 25.73 17.66
N ASN A 75 -29.99 26.41 17.39
CA ASN A 75 -29.81 27.82 17.61
C ASN A 75 -29.82 28.52 16.25
N HIS A 76 -30.27 29.77 16.22
CA HIS A 76 -30.41 30.53 14.98
C HIS A 76 -29.64 31.83 15.03
N SER A 77 -28.68 31.97 15.96
CA SER A 77 -27.90 33.19 16.12
C SER A 77 -27.19 33.58 14.83
N TRP A 78 -26.79 32.63 13.98
CA TRP A 78 -26.20 32.96 12.68
C TRP A 78 -27.16 33.77 11.80
N VAL A 79 -28.36 33.25 11.58
CA VAL A 79 -29.37 33.87 10.70
C VAL A 79 -30.14 35.01 11.37
N GLN A 80 -30.07 35.12 12.70
CA GLN A 80 -30.70 36.20 13.48
C GLN A 80 -29.78 37.40 13.66
N ASP A 81 -28.48 37.17 13.88
CA ASP A 81 -27.53 38.23 14.22
C ASP A 81 -26.81 38.81 12.99
N LEU A 82 -26.84 38.09 11.86
CA LEU A 82 -26.19 38.48 10.62
C LEU A 82 -27.21 38.64 9.50
N HIS A 83 -26.87 39.48 8.53
CA HIS A 83 -27.70 39.68 7.34
C HIS A 83 -27.36 38.70 6.23
N ALA A 84 -28.39 38.09 5.66
CA ALA A 84 -28.26 37.32 4.44
C ALA A 84 -28.04 38.24 3.22
N GLU A 85 -27.53 37.66 2.13
CA GLU A 85 -27.41 38.36 0.85
C GLU A 85 -28.80 38.82 0.35
N PRO A 86 -29.01 40.13 0.09
CA PRO A 86 -30.35 40.67 -0.21
C PRO A 86 -31.06 40.07 -1.42
N ASP A 87 -30.34 39.70 -2.48
CA ASP A 87 -30.89 39.15 -3.71
C ASP A 87 -30.94 37.61 -3.71
N GLN A 88 -30.64 36.94 -2.60
CA GLN A 88 -30.52 35.47 -2.57
C GLN A 88 -31.80 34.74 -2.99
N GLU A 89 -32.97 35.33 -2.73
CA GLU A 89 -34.27 34.75 -3.07
C GLU A 89 -34.44 34.63 -4.60
N ARG A 90 -33.84 35.54 -5.37
CA ARG A 90 -33.87 35.49 -6.84
C ARG A 90 -33.03 34.36 -7.43
N HIS A 91 -32.12 33.81 -6.61
CA HIS A 91 -31.14 32.82 -7.02
C HIS A 91 -31.35 31.46 -6.33
N GLU A 92 -32.42 31.28 -5.55
CA GLU A 92 -32.74 29.99 -4.93
C GLU A 92 -32.79 28.86 -5.97
N PRO A 93 -32.19 27.68 -5.70
CA PRO A 93 -31.67 27.21 -4.40
C PRO A 93 -30.22 27.62 -4.08
N ASN A 94 -29.70 28.65 -4.76
CA ASN A 94 -28.35 29.23 -4.59
C ASN A 94 -27.21 28.23 -4.86
N ARG A 95 -27.36 27.40 -5.90
CA ARG A 95 -26.36 26.39 -6.31
C ARG A 95 -25.47 26.82 -7.48
N GLU A 96 -25.72 28.00 -8.04
CA GLU A 96 -24.99 28.52 -9.20
C GLU A 96 -23.91 29.49 -8.78
N LYS A 97 -22.72 29.34 -9.36
CA LYS A 97 -21.59 30.25 -9.13
C LYS A 97 -21.97 31.68 -9.49
N ARG A 98 -21.82 32.61 -8.55
CA ARG A 98 -22.06 34.05 -8.78
C ARG A 98 -21.26 34.90 -7.80
N LEU A 99 -21.10 36.18 -8.16
CA LEU A 99 -20.55 37.18 -7.27
C LEU A 99 -21.55 37.44 -6.12
N VAL A 100 -21.06 37.40 -4.89
CA VAL A 100 -21.81 37.81 -3.71
C VAL A 100 -21.14 39.06 -3.15
N SER A 101 -21.71 40.22 -3.47
CA SER A 101 -21.12 41.53 -3.13
C SER A 101 -21.56 42.10 -1.79
N SER A 102 -22.56 41.49 -1.15
CA SER A 102 -23.15 41.93 0.11
C SER A 102 -23.70 40.75 0.92
N GLY A 103 -24.05 40.99 2.17
CA GLY A 103 -24.50 39.97 3.11
C GLY A 103 -23.34 39.15 3.67
N HIS A 104 -23.61 38.53 4.82
CA HIS A 104 -22.69 37.67 5.56
C HIS A 104 -22.80 36.20 5.16
N TYR A 105 -23.94 35.80 4.59
CA TYR A 105 -24.20 34.43 4.19
C TYR A 105 -25.25 34.37 3.09
N VAL A 106 -25.32 33.22 2.43
CA VAL A 106 -26.36 32.87 1.48
C VAL A 106 -27.03 31.59 1.98
N ASN A 107 -28.37 31.56 2.02
CA ASN A 107 -29.12 30.34 2.26
C ASN A 107 -28.96 29.40 1.07
N VAL A 108 -28.41 28.21 1.32
CA VAL A 108 -28.16 27.21 0.27
C VAL A 108 -28.63 25.86 0.76
N GLN A 109 -29.50 25.21 -0.01
CA GLN A 109 -29.90 23.85 0.27
C GLN A 109 -28.83 22.87 -0.24
N PRO A 110 -28.31 21.96 0.61
CA PRO A 110 -27.45 20.87 0.18
C PRO A 110 -28.06 20.11 -1.00
N THR A 111 -27.22 19.67 -1.92
CA THR A 111 -27.62 18.69 -2.95
C THR A 111 -27.53 17.32 -2.31
N PRO A 112 -28.65 16.62 -2.03
CA PRO A 112 -28.57 15.36 -1.33
C PRO A 112 -27.76 14.32 -2.10
N LEU A 113 -27.12 13.41 -1.38
CA LEU A 113 -26.59 12.18 -1.96
C LEU A 113 -27.70 11.12 -2.03
N LEU A 114 -27.75 10.40 -3.14
CA LEU A 114 -28.67 9.31 -3.41
C LEU A 114 -28.07 7.98 -2.96
N ASN A 115 -28.93 7.04 -2.56
CA ASN A 115 -28.55 5.68 -2.14
C ASN A 115 -27.33 5.67 -1.22
N THR A 116 -27.45 6.29 -0.05
CA THR A 116 -26.34 6.50 0.86
C THR A 116 -26.21 5.41 1.91
N SER A 117 -24.98 5.21 2.36
CA SER A 117 -24.64 4.43 3.53
C SER A 117 -23.69 5.20 4.45
N LEU A 118 -23.80 4.92 5.75
CA LEU A 118 -22.90 5.46 6.75
C LEU A 118 -21.58 4.68 6.69
N VAL A 119 -20.47 5.36 6.42
CA VAL A 119 -19.14 4.75 6.42
C VAL A 119 -18.63 4.61 7.85
N THR A 120 -18.69 5.70 8.61
CA THR A 120 -18.28 5.75 10.02
C THR A 120 -18.78 7.02 10.70
N PHE A 121 -18.75 7.03 12.04
CA PHE A 121 -18.98 8.21 12.88
C PHE A 121 -18.01 8.23 14.05
N SER A 122 -17.73 9.41 14.59
CA SER A 122 -16.89 9.58 15.78
C SER A 122 -17.74 9.43 17.04
N PRO A 123 -17.53 8.39 17.87
CA PRO A 123 -18.33 8.20 19.08
C PRO A 123 -18.13 9.33 20.09
N SER A 124 -16.91 9.89 20.18
CA SER A 124 -16.63 10.98 21.12
C SER A 124 -17.29 12.29 20.67
N MET A 125 -17.26 12.61 19.37
CA MET A 125 -17.96 13.78 18.85
C MET A 125 -19.49 13.61 18.91
N ALA A 126 -20.01 12.41 18.63
CA ALA A 126 -21.43 12.12 18.79
C ALA A 126 -21.90 12.31 20.24
N ALA A 127 -21.10 11.85 21.21
CA ALA A 127 -21.37 12.05 22.63
C ALA A 127 -21.37 13.54 23.04
N GLU A 128 -20.49 14.37 22.47
CA GLU A 128 -20.51 15.82 22.69
C GLU A 128 -21.77 16.51 22.14
N LEU A 129 -22.49 15.86 21.23
CA LEU A 129 -23.80 16.29 20.71
C LEU A 129 -24.98 15.57 21.38
N ASN A 130 -24.75 14.76 22.42
CA ASN A 130 -25.73 13.89 23.06
C ASN A 130 -26.44 12.94 22.07
N LEU A 131 -25.70 12.44 21.08
CA LEU A 131 -26.15 11.40 20.16
C LEU A 131 -25.55 10.07 20.59
N ASP A 132 -26.38 9.06 20.75
CA ASP A 132 -25.91 7.70 20.96
C ASP A 132 -25.72 6.95 19.63
N LYS A 133 -25.19 5.73 19.72
CA LYS A 133 -24.97 4.88 18.55
C LYS A 133 -26.27 4.61 17.78
N THR A 134 -27.39 4.42 18.48
CA THR A 134 -28.68 4.14 17.83
C THR A 134 -29.24 5.36 17.09
N ASP A 135 -28.98 6.56 17.61
CA ASP A 135 -29.28 7.80 16.89
C ASP A 135 -28.43 7.89 15.61
N CYS A 136 -27.12 7.66 15.70
CA CYS A 136 -26.20 7.73 14.56
C CYS A 136 -26.46 6.67 13.48
N GLU A 137 -26.95 5.48 13.85
CA GLU A 137 -27.30 4.40 12.91
C GLU A 137 -28.73 4.52 12.36
N SER A 138 -29.51 5.52 12.80
CA SER A 138 -30.87 5.73 12.33
C SER A 138 -30.92 6.23 10.88
N MET A 139 -31.99 5.88 10.17
CA MET A 139 -32.23 6.37 8.82
C MET A 139 -32.41 7.90 8.78
N ASP A 140 -32.99 8.49 9.83
CA ASP A 140 -33.14 9.94 9.94
C ASP A 140 -31.77 10.64 10.03
N PHE A 141 -30.83 10.09 10.81
CA PHE A 141 -29.46 10.62 10.89
C PHE A 141 -28.77 10.50 9.53
N LEU A 142 -28.82 9.32 8.90
CA LEU A 142 -28.22 9.09 7.59
C LEU A 142 -28.79 10.04 6.53
N GLN A 143 -30.10 10.24 6.48
CA GLN A 143 -30.74 11.16 5.54
C GLN A 143 -30.30 12.61 5.78
N PHE A 144 -30.33 13.08 7.03
CA PHE A 144 -29.90 14.44 7.36
C PHE A 144 -28.43 14.68 6.97
N MET A 145 -27.54 13.74 7.31
CA MET A 145 -26.11 13.81 6.98
C MET A 145 -25.81 13.62 5.49
N SER A 146 -26.76 13.06 4.74
CA SER A 146 -26.71 12.96 3.27
C SER A 146 -27.23 14.22 2.57
N GLY A 147 -27.66 15.25 3.32
CA GLY A 147 -28.11 16.54 2.78
C GLY A 147 -29.63 16.73 2.72
N TYR A 148 -30.44 15.79 3.20
CA TYR A 148 -31.90 15.94 3.31
C TYR A 148 -32.29 16.77 4.54
N THR A 149 -32.15 18.10 4.43
CA THR A 149 -32.39 19.02 5.56
C THR A 149 -33.82 19.02 6.09
N GLU A 150 -34.80 18.56 5.31
CA GLU A 150 -36.20 18.45 5.70
C GLU A 150 -36.45 17.45 6.85
N VAL A 151 -35.49 16.57 7.14
CA VAL A 151 -35.55 15.63 8.27
C VAL A 151 -35.55 16.38 9.60
N LEU A 152 -34.75 17.45 9.69
CA LEU A 152 -34.67 18.33 10.86
C LEU A 152 -35.08 19.75 10.46
N PRO A 153 -36.38 20.04 10.27
CA PRO A 153 -36.87 21.31 9.72
C PRO A 153 -36.53 22.56 10.55
N LYS A 154 -36.15 22.42 11.83
CA LYS A 154 -35.64 23.55 12.63
C LYS A 154 -34.14 23.81 12.43
N MET A 155 -33.45 23.02 11.63
CA MET A 155 -32.05 23.27 11.28
C MET A 155 -32.02 24.03 9.94
N THR A 156 -31.36 25.19 9.93
CA THR A 156 -31.24 26.03 8.73
C THR A 156 -29.89 25.79 8.05
N SER A 157 -29.83 25.96 6.73
CA SER A 157 -28.60 25.75 5.95
C SER A 157 -28.10 27.01 5.26
N TRP A 158 -26.79 27.23 5.30
CA TRP A 158 -26.14 28.42 4.75
C TRP A 158 -24.70 28.14 4.30
N CYS A 159 -24.15 29.04 3.50
CA CYS A 159 -22.72 29.11 3.17
C CYS A 159 -22.24 30.56 3.27
N THR A 160 -20.95 30.78 3.54
CA THR A 160 -20.42 32.12 3.80
C THR A 160 -19.40 32.57 2.74
N PRO A 161 -19.36 33.86 2.39
CA PRO A 161 -18.27 34.44 1.62
C PRO A 161 -17.08 34.72 2.54
N TYR A 162 -15.87 34.55 2.00
CA TYR A 162 -14.63 34.99 2.62
C TYR A 162 -13.61 35.25 1.53
N THR A 163 -12.58 36.06 1.79
CA THR A 163 -11.52 36.29 0.81
C THR A 163 -10.30 35.44 1.09
N LEU A 164 -9.39 35.41 0.14
CA LEU A 164 -8.06 34.84 0.26
C LEU A 164 -7.01 35.96 0.31
N SER A 165 -6.00 35.77 1.17
CA SER A 165 -4.75 36.50 1.18
C SER A 165 -3.58 35.52 1.28
N VAL A 166 -2.60 35.66 0.39
CA VAL A 166 -1.43 34.79 0.33
C VAL A 166 -0.24 35.52 0.92
N ALA A 167 0.35 34.98 1.99
CA ALA A 167 1.44 35.61 2.72
C ALA A 167 1.14 37.07 3.14
N GLY A 168 -0.12 37.37 3.48
CA GLY A 168 -0.57 38.69 3.92
C GLY A 168 -0.85 39.68 2.77
N SER A 169 -0.75 39.25 1.52
CA SER A 169 -1.10 40.05 0.34
C SER A 169 -2.51 39.76 -0.13
N GLU A 170 -3.31 40.81 -0.29
CA GLU A 170 -4.68 40.71 -0.80
C GLU A 170 -4.69 40.34 -2.29
N ILE A 171 -5.53 39.37 -2.69
CA ILE A 171 -5.81 39.12 -4.11
C ILE A 171 -7.06 39.87 -4.59
N SER A 172 -7.07 40.27 -5.88
CA SER A 172 -8.06 41.19 -6.47
C SER A 172 -9.48 40.63 -6.63
N THR A 173 -9.69 39.32 -6.51
CA THR A 173 -10.99 38.64 -6.77
C THR A 173 -11.81 38.34 -5.52
N GLY A 174 -11.57 39.05 -4.40
CA GLY A 174 -12.01 38.66 -3.06
C GLY A 174 -13.51 38.39 -2.83
N ASN A 175 -14.41 38.98 -3.61
CA ASN A 175 -15.87 38.75 -3.49
C ASN A 175 -16.36 37.45 -4.18
N MET A 176 -15.48 36.69 -4.84
CA MET A 176 -15.82 35.40 -5.48
C MET A 176 -15.38 34.18 -4.66
N TYR A 177 -14.79 34.39 -3.49
CA TYR A 177 -14.33 33.33 -2.59
C TYR A 177 -15.34 33.10 -1.46
N GLY A 178 -15.36 31.88 -0.93
CA GLY A 178 -16.29 31.44 0.09
C GLY A 178 -16.34 29.92 0.17
N ASP A 179 -17.31 29.41 0.93
CA ASP A 179 -17.55 27.98 1.13
C ASP A 179 -17.97 27.31 -0.19
N GLY A 180 -17.01 26.86 -1.00
CA GLY A 180 -17.28 26.42 -2.39
C GLY A 180 -18.00 25.07 -2.53
N ARG A 181 -17.83 24.16 -1.57
CA ARG A 181 -18.48 22.84 -1.51
C ARG A 181 -18.91 22.42 -0.10
N SER A 182 -18.88 23.39 0.81
CA SER A 182 -19.23 23.21 2.21
C SER A 182 -20.52 23.95 2.48
N ILE A 183 -21.46 23.33 3.18
CA ILE A 183 -22.73 23.94 3.53
C ILE A 183 -22.97 23.66 5.00
N SER A 184 -23.08 24.72 5.80
CA SER A 184 -23.49 24.60 7.20
C SER A 184 -24.95 24.19 7.21
N VAL A 185 -25.30 23.18 8.00
CA VAL A 185 -26.64 22.58 8.04
C VAL A 185 -27.33 22.79 9.38
N GLY A 186 -26.75 23.59 10.25
CA GLY A 186 -27.35 23.97 11.52
C GLY A 186 -26.30 24.27 12.57
N GLU A 187 -26.78 24.84 13.67
CA GLU A 187 -25.99 25.05 14.87
C GLU A 187 -26.82 24.73 16.10
N VAL A 188 -26.15 24.31 17.17
CA VAL A 188 -26.77 23.90 18.42
C VAL A 188 -26.05 24.50 19.61
N VAL A 189 -26.80 24.72 20.69
CA VAL A 189 -26.25 25.03 22.01
C VAL A 189 -26.60 23.90 22.97
N MET A 190 -25.56 23.29 23.54
CA MET A 190 -25.67 22.17 24.47
C MET A 190 -26.04 22.66 25.88
N ASP A 191 -26.47 21.76 26.77
CA ASP A 191 -26.86 22.12 28.15
C ASP A 191 -25.70 22.71 28.96
N ASP A 192 -24.46 22.35 28.62
CA ASP A 192 -23.24 22.89 29.23
C ASP A 192 -22.85 24.27 28.66
N GLY A 193 -23.66 24.83 27.76
CA GLY A 193 -23.43 26.11 27.10
C GLY A 193 -22.49 26.05 25.89
N LYS A 194 -21.91 24.88 25.57
CA LYS A 194 -21.07 24.74 24.37
C LYS A 194 -21.90 24.91 23.11
N ARG A 195 -21.31 25.57 22.12
CA ARG A 195 -21.91 25.82 20.82
C ARG A 195 -21.22 25.00 19.74
N TRP A 196 -22.02 24.40 18.87
CA TRP A 196 -21.53 23.63 17.73
C TRP A 196 -22.26 24.04 16.46
N GLU A 197 -21.52 24.30 15.40
CA GLU A 197 -21.96 24.45 14.02
C GLU A 197 -21.63 23.15 13.27
N LEU A 198 -22.60 22.59 12.55
CA LEU A 198 -22.46 21.38 11.75
C LEU A 198 -22.36 21.77 10.29
N GLN A 199 -21.32 21.31 9.60
CA GLN A 199 -21.07 21.65 8.19
C GLN A 199 -20.79 20.42 7.35
N LEU A 200 -21.60 20.21 6.31
CA LEU A 200 -21.42 19.13 5.35
C LEU A 200 -20.45 19.58 4.26
N LYS A 201 -19.33 18.86 4.09
CA LYS A 201 -18.36 19.08 3.02
C LYS A 201 -18.53 18.02 1.94
N GLY A 202 -18.68 18.47 0.69
CA GLY A 202 -19.12 17.62 -0.44
C GLY A 202 -20.62 17.74 -0.73
N ALA A 203 -21.27 18.76 -0.17
CA ALA A 203 -22.72 18.95 -0.19
C ALA A 203 -23.29 19.52 -1.50
N GLY A 204 -22.49 19.56 -2.56
CA GLY A 204 -22.85 20.13 -3.87
C GLY A 204 -22.40 21.58 -4.04
N CYS A 205 -22.78 22.18 -5.17
CA CYS A 205 -22.37 23.54 -5.53
C CYS A 205 -23.02 24.62 -4.66
N THR A 206 -22.24 25.67 -4.38
CA THR A 206 -22.66 26.92 -3.77
C THR A 206 -22.35 28.10 -4.71
N PRO A 207 -22.71 29.35 -4.38
CA PRO A 207 -22.32 30.53 -5.15
C PRO A 207 -20.80 30.71 -5.30
N PHE A 208 -20.02 30.06 -4.42
CA PHE A 208 -18.57 30.16 -4.34
C PHE A 208 -17.85 29.00 -5.02
N CYS A 209 -18.57 28.11 -5.72
CA CYS A 209 -17.99 26.96 -6.39
C CYS A 209 -17.04 27.38 -7.52
N ARG A 210 -15.86 26.75 -7.62
CA ARG A 210 -14.79 27.15 -8.55
C ARG A 210 -14.75 26.30 -9.82
N GLY A 211 -15.91 26.01 -10.40
CA GLY A 211 -16.05 25.29 -11.68
C GLY A 211 -16.10 23.76 -11.59
N PHE A 212 -16.26 23.21 -10.38
CA PHE A 212 -16.38 21.78 -10.14
C PHE A 212 -17.82 21.41 -9.70
N ASP A 213 -18.10 20.12 -9.57
CA ASP A 213 -19.43 19.56 -9.21
C ASP A 213 -19.87 19.80 -7.75
N GLY A 214 -19.01 20.40 -6.92
CA GLY A 214 -19.26 20.59 -5.49
C GLY A 214 -19.34 19.29 -4.68
N ARG A 215 -19.05 18.13 -5.27
CA ARG A 215 -19.00 16.84 -4.59
C ARG A 215 -17.63 16.63 -3.96
N ALA A 216 -17.58 15.95 -2.82
CA ALA A 216 -16.37 15.31 -2.34
C ALA A 216 -16.42 13.83 -2.71
N VAL A 217 -15.27 13.18 -2.71
CA VAL A 217 -15.17 11.73 -2.97
C VAL A 217 -14.71 11.01 -1.73
N LEU A 218 -15.00 9.71 -1.65
CA LEU A 218 -14.73 8.91 -0.45
C LEU A 218 -13.29 9.04 0.05
N ARG A 219 -12.30 8.96 -0.84
CA ARG A 219 -10.87 9.04 -0.48
C ARG A 219 -10.48 10.34 0.22
N SER A 220 -10.84 11.50 -0.36
CA SER A 220 -10.54 12.79 0.26
C SER A 220 -11.30 12.99 1.57
N SER A 221 -12.52 12.46 1.63
CA SER A 221 -13.43 12.63 2.78
C SER A 221 -12.99 11.77 3.97
N LEU A 222 -12.45 10.57 3.69
CA LEU A 222 -11.84 9.68 4.69
C LEU A 222 -10.59 10.31 5.31
N ARG A 223 -9.69 10.88 4.48
CA ARG A 223 -8.49 11.59 4.97
C ARG A 223 -8.86 12.73 5.90
N GLU A 224 -9.87 13.53 5.53
CA GLU A 224 -10.33 14.65 6.35
C GLU A 224 -10.98 14.18 7.66
N PHE A 225 -11.81 13.13 7.62
CA PHE A 225 -12.41 12.55 8.82
C PHE A 225 -11.32 12.07 9.80
N LEU A 226 -10.38 11.24 9.32
CA LEU A 226 -9.33 10.67 10.17
C LEU A 226 -8.40 11.74 10.72
N ALA A 227 -7.97 12.71 9.90
CA ALA A 227 -7.06 13.74 10.35
C ALA A 227 -7.72 14.70 11.35
N SER A 228 -8.99 15.04 11.17
CA SER A 228 -9.75 15.88 12.12
C SER A 228 -9.81 15.24 13.51
N GLU A 229 -10.12 13.94 13.57
CA GLU A 229 -10.22 13.23 14.85
C GLU A 229 -8.84 12.91 15.44
N ALA A 230 -7.85 12.59 14.61
CA ALA A 230 -6.48 12.41 15.07
C ALA A 230 -5.92 13.69 15.71
N MET A 231 -6.09 14.85 15.08
CA MET A 231 -5.62 16.13 15.64
C MET A 231 -6.26 16.43 17.00
N TYR A 232 -7.55 16.11 17.18
CA TYR A 232 -8.22 16.27 18.47
C TYR A 232 -7.63 15.33 19.53
N HIS A 233 -7.45 14.06 19.20
CA HIS A 233 -6.87 13.08 20.13
C HIS A 233 -5.38 13.33 20.41
N LEU A 234 -4.68 14.05 19.53
CA LEU A 234 -3.34 14.59 19.74
C LEU A 234 -3.34 15.90 20.56
N ASN A 235 -4.50 16.37 21.03
CA ASN A 235 -4.71 17.62 21.76
C ASN A 235 -4.29 18.88 20.98
N VAL A 236 -4.33 18.82 19.65
CA VAL A 236 -4.19 20.00 18.80
C VAL A 236 -5.58 20.60 18.60
N PRO A 237 -5.80 21.90 18.90
CA PRO A 237 -7.07 22.54 18.61
C PRO A 237 -7.44 22.35 17.14
N THR A 238 -8.63 21.79 16.87
CA THR A 238 -9.05 21.39 15.52
C THR A 238 -10.57 21.43 15.36
N THR A 239 -11.04 21.55 14.13
CA THR A 239 -12.40 21.13 13.76
C THR A 239 -12.51 19.61 13.89
N ARG A 240 -13.65 19.12 14.38
CA ARG A 240 -13.95 17.70 14.57
C ARG A 240 -14.75 17.14 13.39
N ALA A 241 -14.84 15.82 13.28
CA ALA A 241 -15.69 15.15 12.31
C ALA A 241 -16.72 14.26 13.02
N LEU A 242 -18.01 14.52 12.78
CA LEU A 242 -19.10 13.74 13.35
C LEU A 242 -19.29 12.43 12.59
N CYS A 243 -19.40 12.47 11.26
CA CYS A 243 -19.62 11.30 10.44
C CYS A 243 -19.12 11.46 9.00
N LEU A 244 -18.98 10.33 8.33
CA LEU A 244 -18.71 10.20 6.91
C LEU A 244 -19.78 9.32 6.28
N VAL A 245 -20.47 9.86 5.27
CA VAL A 245 -21.45 9.11 4.46
C VAL A 245 -20.98 9.04 3.01
N MET A 246 -21.33 7.96 2.32
CA MET A 246 -21.02 7.77 0.91
C MET A 246 -22.28 7.44 0.13
N SER A 247 -22.30 7.80 -1.15
CA SER A 247 -23.28 7.30 -2.11
C SER A 247 -22.77 6.01 -2.74
N GLU A 248 -23.65 5.02 -2.83
CA GLU A 248 -23.40 3.78 -3.56
C GLU A 248 -23.78 3.87 -5.04
N SER A 249 -24.39 4.98 -5.46
CA SER A 249 -24.92 5.16 -6.83
C SER A 249 -24.35 6.37 -7.57
N GLU A 250 -23.84 7.37 -6.85
CA GLU A 250 -23.24 8.57 -7.42
C GLU A 250 -21.71 8.49 -7.31
N SER A 251 -21.03 8.78 -8.42
CA SER A 251 -19.57 8.89 -8.49
C SER A 251 -19.18 10.19 -9.19
N ALA A 252 -18.04 10.77 -8.80
CA ALA A 252 -17.51 11.99 -9.40
C ALA A 252 -16.11 11.74 -10.00
N PRO A 253 -15.80 12.33 -11.18
CA PRO A 253 -14.49 12.17 -11.81
C PRO A 253 -13.43 12.96 -11.04
N ARG A 254 -12.28 12.33 -10.77
CA ARG A 254 -11.13 12.96 -10.13
C ARG A 254 -9.86 12.60 -10.90
N GLU A 255 -9.08 13.62 -11.21
CA GLU A 255 -7.75 13.42 -11.78
C GLU A 255 -6.81 12.89 -10.70
N TRP A 256 -6.15 11.78 -11.00
CA TRP A 256 -5.15 11.19 -10.13
C TRP A 256 -4.01 10.63 -10.97
N LEU A 257 -2.80 11.16 -10.78
CA LEU A 257 -1.60 10.74 -11.49
C LEU A 257 -1.71 10.78 -13.03
N GLY A 258 -2.53 11.70 -13.56
CA GLY A 258 -2.74 11.86 -15.00
C GLY A 258 -3.91 11.06 -15.59
N GLU A 259 -4.63 10.29 -14.76
CA GLU A 259 -5.82 9.53 -15.18
C GLU A 259 -7.09 10.06 -14.51
N THR A 260 -8.24 9.92 -15.18
CA THR A 260 -9.55 10.27 -14.62
C THR A 260 -10.19 9.04 -13.98
N LEU A 261 -10.27 9.01 -12.66
CA LEU A 261 -10.95 7.98 -11.89
C LEU A 261 -12.35 8.45 -11.49
N PHE A 262 -13.34 7.56 -11.53
CA PHE A 262 -14.66 7.84 -10.96
C PHE A 262 -14.72 7.27 -9.55
N GLU A 263 -14.76 8.16 -8.55
CA GLU A 263 -14.79 7.76 -7.15
C GLU A 263 -16.19 7.99 -6.57
N PRO A 264 -16.67 7.13 -5.64
CA PRO A 264 -17.94 7.34 -4.96
C PRO A 264 -18.01 8.73 -4.32
N CYS A 265 -19.10 9.43 -4.58
CA CYS A 265 -19.40 10.70 -3.93
C CYS A 265 -19.58 10.48 -2.43
N ALA A 266 -19.04 11.37 -1.61
CA ALA A 266 -19.12 11.30 -0.16
C ALA A 266 -19.38 12.68 0.46
N MET A 267 -19.90 12.67 1.68
CA MET A 267 -20.03 13.86 2.52
C MET A 267 -19.46 13.59 3.91
N THR A 268 -18.59 14.50 4.37
CA THR A 268 -18.14 14.52 5.76
C THR A 268 -18.90 15.61 6.51
N CYS A 269 -19.50 15.27 7.66
CA CYS A 269 -20.03 16.25 8.59
C CYS A 269 -18.94 16.72 9.54
N ARG A 270 -18.51 17.96 9.37
CA ARG A 270 -17.52 18.64 10.23
C ARG A 270 -18.24 19.41 11.32
N VAL A 271 -17.62 19.50 12.50
CA VAL A 271 -18.19 20.19 13.66
C VAL A 271 -17.15 21.13 14.28
N SER A 272 -17.56 22.36 14.57
CA SER A 272 -16.73 23.38 15.23
C SER A 272 -17.62 24.39 15.95
N SER A 273 -17.05 25.26 16.80
CA SER A 273 -17.81 26.39 17.39
C SER A 273 -18.26 27.39 16.33
N SER A 274 -17.45 27.56 15.29
CA SER A 274 -17.78 28.22 14.03
C SER A 274 -16.82 27.74 12.93
N PHE A 275 -17.09 28.11 11.68
CA PHE A 275 -16.14 27.96 10.57
C PHE A 275 -15.54 29.32 10.12
N LEU A 276 -15.56 30.31 11.02
CA LEU A 276 -15.05 31.66 10.76
C LEU A 276 -13.53 31.70 10.70
N ARG A 277 -13.02 32.54 9.80
CA ARG A 277 -11.59 32.57 9.39
C ARG A 277 -11.11 34.01 9.24
N VAL A 278 -9.79 34.22 9.24
CA VAL A 278 -9.19 35.55 8.98
C VAL A 278 -9.69 36.12 7.65
N GLY A 279 -9.85 35.28 6.63
CA GLY A 279 -10.41 35.69 5.33
C GLY A 279 -11.83 36.26 5.40
N HIS A 280 -12.62 35.95 6.43
CA HIS A 280 -13.90 36.63 6.63
C HIS A 280 -13.67 38.08 7.07
N LEU A 281 -12.83 38.31 8.09
CA LEU A 281 -12.51 39.66 8.55
C LEU A 281 -11.98 40.53 7.41
N GLU A 282 -11.05 40.00 6.61
CA GLU A 282 -10.48 40.71 5.46
C GLU A 282 -11.54 41.06 4.42
N LEU A 283 -12.46 40.15 4.11
CA LEU A 283 -13.52 40.42 3.13
C LEU A 283 -14.39 41.60 3.57
N PHE A 284 -14.90 41.58 4.80
CA PHE A 284 -15.81 42.63 5.27
C PHE A 284 -15.08 43.95 5.55
N ALA A 285 -13.80 43.90 5.93
CA ALA A 285 -12.97 45.10 5.99
C ALA A 285 -12.74 45.73 4.60
N ARG A 286 -12.53 44.92 3.56
CA ARG A 286 -12.45 45.41 2.17
C ARG A 286 -13.74 46.10 1.74
N ARG A 287 -14.88 45.44 1.96
CA ARG A 287 -16.20 46.04 1.65
C ARG A 287 -16.44 47.34 2.41
N ALA A 288 -16.01 47.42 3.67
CA ALA A 288 -16.08 48.63 4.47
C ALA A 288 -15.25 49.79 3.87
N ARG A 289 -14.03 49.50 3.38
CA ARG A 289 -13.18 50.49 2.69
C ARG A 289 -13.76 50.94 1.35
N ASP A 290 -14.34 50.01 0.60
CA ASP A 290 -14.91 50.27 -0.72
C ASP A 290 -16.27 51.00 -0.63
N GLY A 291 -16.91 51.02 0.55
CA GLY A 291 -18.23 51.61 0.75
C GLY A 291 -19.33 50.93 -0.06
N SER A 292 -19.12 49.66 -0.44
CA SER A 292 -19.93 48.97 -1.46
C SER A 292 -21.30 48.52 -0.97
N TRP A 293 -21.53 48.46 0.34
CA TRP A 293 -22.82 48.03 0.91
C TRP A 293 -23.06 48.53 2.35
N GLY A 294 -24.29 48.99 2.61
CA GLY A 294 -24.77 49.39 3.94
C GLY A 294 -24.03 50.59 4.53
N GLU A 295 -24.15 50.77 5.85
CA GLU A 295 -23.30 51.68 6.60
C GLU A 295 -21.85 51.14 6.60
N PRO A 296 -20.82 51.92 6.22
CA PRO A 296 -19.44 51.46 6.17
C PRO A 296 -19.00 50.79 7.47
N GLY A 297 -18.52 49.54 7.37
CA GLY A 297 -18.05 48.76 8.52
C GLY A 297 -19.14 48.08 9.34
N SER A 298 -20.43 48.25 9.02
CA SER A 298 -21.52 47.57 9.72
C SER A 298 -21.45 46.05 9.62
N GLU A 299 -21.22 45.49 8.42
CA GLU A 299 -21.04 44.04 8.24
C GLU A 299 -19.86 43.51 9.05
N LEU A 300 -18.71 44.20 8.97
CA LEU A 300 -17.52 43.81 9.73
C LEU A 300 -17.80 43.81 11.23
N ARG A 301 -18.45 44.87 11.75
CA ARG A 301 -18.81 44.99 13.16
C ARG A 301 -19.71 43.83 13.61
N GLN A 302 -20.77 43.55 12.86
CA GLN A 302 -21.70 42.46 13.18
C GLN A 302 -21.02 41.10 13.17
N LEU A 303 -20.22 40.81 12.13
CA LEU A 303 -19.45 39.58 12.04
C LEU A 303 -18.50 39.43 13.23
N VAL A 304 -17.77 40.48 13.61
CA VAL A 304 -16.82 40.44 14.73
C VAL A 304 -17.53 40.18 16.04
N MET A 305 -18.67 40.85 16.31
CA MET A 305 -19.49 40.57 17.50
C MET A 305 -20.00 39.14 17.53
N HIS A 306 -20.35 38.60 16.36
CA HIS A 306 -20.79 37.23 16.22
C HIS A 306 -19.64 36.24 16.46
N ALA A 307 -18.48 36.48 15.86
CA ALA A 307 -17.27 35.67 16.04
C ALA A 307 -16.83 35.63 17.51
N MET A 308 -16.84 36.78 18.19
CA MET A 308 -16.47 36.89 19.60
C MET A 308 -17.34 36.02 20.51
N ARG A 309 -18.66 36.04 20.35
CA ARG A 309 -19.57 35.21 21.18
C ARG A 309 -19.32 33.71 21.03
N ARG A 310 -18.74 33.28 19.90
CA ARG A 310 -18.48 31.86 19.62
C ARG A 310 -17.09 31.41 19.99
N GLU A 311 -16.11 32.20 19.59
CA GLU A 311 -14.70 31.84 19.71
C GLU A 311 -14.07 32.42 20.97
N TYR A 312 -14.55 33.57 21.46
CA TYR A 312 -14.01 34.31 22.59
C TYR A 312 -15.07 34.67 23.63
N PRO A 313 -15.91 33.71 24.08
CA PRO A 313 -16.95 33.99 25.07
C PRO A 313 -16.38 34.54 26.39
N GLU A 314 -15.13 34.21 26.72
CA GLU A 314 -14.43 34.75 27.90
C GLU A 314 -14.07 36.24 27.78
N CYS A 315 -14.04 36.78 26.55
CA CYS A 315 -13.79 38.20 26.29
C CYS A 315 -15.09 39.02 26.15
N TRP A 316 -16.24 38.34 26.17
CA TRP A 316 -17.53 38.93 25.91
C TRP A 316 -18.10 39.60 27.17
N ASP A 317 -18.38 40.90 27.06
CA ASP A 317 -19.16 41.66 28.04
C ASP A 317 -20.33 42.33 27.31
N ALA A 318 -21.56 42.04 27.75
CA ALA A 318 -22.78 42.54 27.11
C ALA A 318 -22.95 44.06 27.25
N ASP A 319 -22.34 44.68 28.26
CA ASP A 319 -22.49 46.10 28.57
C ASP A 319 -21.48 47.00 27.82
N ASP A 320 -20.45 46.40 27.21
CA ASP A 320 -19.41 47.13 26.48
C ASP A 320 -19.78 47.53 25.05
N THR A 321 -19.15 48.60 24.57
CA THR A 321 -19.19 49.00 23.15
C THR A 321 -18.29 48.09 22.27
N THR A 322 -18.30 48.30 20.95
CA THR A 322 -17.52 47.47 20.02
C THR A 322 -16.02 47.46 20.33
N GLU A 323 -15.45 48.63 20.58
CA GLU A 323 -14.00 48.79 20.65
C GLU A 323 -13.37 48.06 21.85
N PRO A 324 -13.83 48.23 23.11
CA PRO A 324 -13.29 47.48 24.25
C PRO A 324 -13.35 45.96 24.07
N ARG A 325 -14.43 45.47 23.44
CA ARG A 325 -14.60 44.06 23.08
C ARG A 325 -13.51 43.60 22.11
N VAL A 326 -13.30 44.34 21.02
CA VAL A 326 -12.26 44.02 20.02
C VAL A 326 -10.88 44.05 20.67
N LYS A 327 -10.55 45.10 21.45
CA LYS A 327 -9.26 45.22 22.17
C LYS A 327 -8.99 43.99 23.04
N ARG A 328 -9.97 43.52 23.82
CA ARG A 328 -9.83 42.32 24.67
C ARG A 328 -9.62 41.03 23.89
N MET A 329 -10.16 40.91 22.66
CA MET A 329 -9.99 39.70 21.83
C MET A 329 -8.60 39.60 21.21
N LEU A 330 -7.92 40.72 20.94
CA LEU A 330 -6.68 40.73 20.14
C LEU A 330 -5.59 39.84 20.76
N ARG A 331 -5.34 39.97 22.06
CA ARG A 331 -4.29 39.18 22.75
C ARG A 331 -4.63 37.68 22.83
N PRO A 332 -5.84 37.25 23.23
CA PRO A 332 -6.26 35.85 23.11
C PRO A 332 -6.14 35.30 21.68
N MET A 333 -6.51 36.08 20.66
CA MET A 333 -6.35 35.68 19.26
C MET A 333 -4.88 35.45 18.89
N ALA A 334 -4.01 36.39 19.27
CA ALA A 334 -2.56 36.26 19.08
C ALA A 334 -2.02 34.98 19.75
N LEU A 335 -2.34 34.78 21.03
CA LEU A 335 -1.88 33.63 21.81
C LEU A 335 -2.36 32.31 21.23
N ARG A 336 -3.64 32.19 20.85
CA ARG A 336 -4.19 30.96 20.27
C ARG A 336 -3.57 30.64 18.91
N MET A 337 -3.32 31.65 18.07
CA MET A 337 -2.68 31.46 16.77
C MET A 337 -1.20 31.06 16.91
N ALA A 338 -0.47 31.73 17.80
CA ALA A 338 0.92 31.38 18.12
C ALA A 338 1.01 29.96 18.67
N ARG A 339 0.12 29.62 19.61
CA ARG A 339 0.03 28.28 20.19
C ARG A 339 -0.31 27.22 19.15
N LEU A 340 -1.26 27.46 18.27
CA LEU A 340 -1.61 26.50 17.21
C LEU A 340 -0.41 26.18 16.31
N ALA A 341 0.36 27.19 15.90
CA ALA A 341 1.57 26.98 15.10
C ALA A 341 2.64 26.16 15.86
N ALA A 342 2.79 26.40 17.17
CA ALA A 342 3.68 25.63 18.02
C ALA A 342 3.19 24.18 18.23
N GLU A 343 1.88 23.96 18.35
CA GLU A 343 1.27 22.63 18.46
C GLU A 343 1.41 21.83 17.15
N TRP A 344 1.28 22.48 15.99
CA TRP A 344 1.61 21.86 14.71
C TRP A 344 3.07 21.44 14.64
N TRP A 345 3.98 22.31 15.09
CA TRP A 345 5.38 21.93 15.21
C TRP A 345 5.55 20.74 16.16
N ARG A 346 4.89 20.75 17.33
CA ARG A 346 4.95 19.66 18.32
C ARG A 346 4.67 18.31 17.69
N VAL A 347 3.61 18.19 16.90
CA VAL A 347 3.22 16.90 16.29
C VAL A 347 3.80 16.68 14.90
N GLY A 348 4.65 17.58 14.39
CA GLY A 348 5.21 17.47 13.04
C GLY A 348 4.19 17.71 11.93
N PHE A 349 3.07 18.37 12.23
CA PHE A 349 2.02 18.66 11.26
C PHE A 349 2.40 19.87 10.41
N CYS A 350 2.18 19.75 9.09
CA CYS A 350 2.34 20.82 8.13
C CYS A 350 1.00 21.11 7.46
N GLN A 351 0.47 22.31 7.68
CA GLN A 351 -0.69 22.78 6.94
C GLN A 351 -0.27 23.28 5.56
N GLY A 352 -0.52 22.49 4.52
CA GLY A 352 -0.01 22.72 3.16
C GLY A 352 -0.57 23.95 2.45
N ASN A 353 -1.57 24.62 3.03
CA ASN A 353 -2.08 25.88 2.49
C ASN A 353 -2.51 26.86 3.59
N PHE A 354 -1.60 27.22 4.51
CA PHE A 354 -1.90 28.10 5.65
C PHE A 354 -2.06 29.59 5.27
N GLN A 355 -3.15 29.87 4.57
CA GLN A 355 -3.56 31.20 4.09
C GLN A 355 -4.73 31.72 4.93
N SER A 356 -5.18 32.96 4.68
CA SER A 356 -6.24 33.56 5.51
C SER A 356 -7.59 32.85 5.40
N ASP A 357 -7.85 32.15 4.29
CA ASP A 357 -9.01 31.29 4.11
C ASP A 357 -8.88 29.92 4.79
N ASN A 358 -7.71 29.55 5.32
CA ASN A 358 -7.48 28.35 6.14
C ASN A 358 -6.99 28.69 7.56
N CYS A 359 -7.07 29.96 7.96
CA CYS A 359 -6.71 30.45 9.28
C CYS A 359 -7.97 30.68 10.12
N HIS A 360 -8.36 29.69 10.92
CA HIS A 360 -9.54 29.76 11.78
C HIS A 360 -9.42 30.87 12.84
N LEU A 361 -10.47 31.68 13.04
CA LEU A 361 -10.41 32.83 13.95
C LEU A 361 -10.14 32.45 15.40
N GLY A 362 -10.65 31.30 15.86
CA GLY A 362 -10.44 30.79 17.21
C GLY A 362 -9.14 30.02 17.44
N GLY A 363 -8.23 29.96 16.46
CA GLY A 363 -6.96 29.22 16.57
C GLY A 363 -7.15 27.70 16.56
N LYS A 364 -7.88 27.18 15.57
CA LYS A 364 -8.09 25.74 15.35
C LYS A 364 -7.54 25.31 14.00
N THR A 365 -7.06 24.09 13.91
CA THR A 365 -6.80 23.39 12.65
C THR A 365 -8.11 23.24 11.89
N LEU A 366 -8.12 23.63 10.64
CA LEU A 366 -9.29 23.70 9.78
C LEU A 366 -8.85 23.39 8.36
N ASP A 367 -9.71 22.69 7.62
CA ASP A 367 -9.56 22.36 6.21
C ASP A 367 -8.36 21.45 5.91
N PHE A 368 -8.62 20.13 5.98
CA PHE A 368 -7.66 19.07 5.70
C PHE A 368 -7.59 18.78 4.19
N GLY A 369 -7.35 19.81 3.38
CA GLY A 369 -7.06 19.67 1.95
C GLY A 369 -5.65 19.12 1.73
N PRO A 370 -4.68 19.98 1.36
CA PRO A 370 -3.27 19.61 1.40
C PRO A 370 -2.74 19.73 2.82
N PHE A 371 -2.48 18.60 3.46
CA PHE A 371 -1.82 18.52 4.76
C PHE A 371 -0.94 17.28 4.81
N GLY A 372 0.00 17.25 5.75
CA GLY A 372 0.77 16.05 6.05
C GLY A 372 1.45 16.12 7.42
N PHE A 373 1.75 14.94 7.96
CA PHE A 373 2.63 14.80 9.12
C PHE A 373 4.02 14.45 8.60
N MET A 374 5.01 15.20 9.07
CA MET A 374 6.40 15.04 8.71
C MET A 374 6.95 13.81 9.45
N GLU A 375 7.29 12.78 8.68
CA GLU A 375 7.92 11.57 9.22
C GLU A 375 9.41 11.86 9.45
N LYS A 376 10.19 12.05 8.38
CA LYS A 376 11.58 12.51 8.44
C LYS A 376 11.68 14.02 8.70
N TYR A 377 12.48 14.45 9.68
CA TYR A 377 12.66 15.87 9.95
C TYR A 377 13.28 16.56 8.74
N ASN A 378 12.45 17.34 8.06
CA ASN A 378 12.83 18.20 6.95
C ASN A 378 12.16 19.57 7.16
N PRO A 379 12.91 20.63 7.50
CA PRO A 379 12.32 21.95 7.69
C PRO A 379 11.63 22.50 6.43
N HIS A 380 11.96 21.95 5.25
CA HIS A 380 11.37 22.27 3.95
C HIS A 380 10.23 21.33 3.54
N TYR A 381 9.75 20.45 4.42
CA TYR A 381 8.60 19.60 4.15
C TYR A 381 7.36 20.44 3.77
N CYS A 382 6.69 20.08 2.67
CA CYS A 382 5.49 20.74 2.19
C CYS A 382 4.55 19.71 1.55
N SER A 383 3.31 19.63 2.02
CA SER A 383 2.31 18.70 1.48
C SER A 383 1.58 19.22 0.24
N TRP A 384 1.88 20.45 -0.20
CA TRP A 384 1.27 21.07 -1.38
C TRP A 384 2.12 20.87 -2.63
N THR A 385 1.55 20.19 -3.62
CA THR A 385 2.23 19.85 -4.88
C THR A 385 2.27 21.00 -5.89
N GLY A 386 1.61 22.13 -5.61
CA GLY A 386 1.56 23.30 -6.50
C GLY A 386 2.77 24.24 -6.45
N GLY A 387 3.89 23.82 -5.83
CA GLY A 387 5.20 24.47 -6.01
C GLY A 387 5.46 25.76 -5.22
N ALA A 388 4.84 25.96 -4.06
CA ALA A 388 5.08 27.16 -3.24
C ALA A 388 5.97 26.85 -2.02
N GLU A 389 7.20 27.37 -2.00
CA GLU A 389 8.11 27.32 -0.84
C GLU A 389 7.50 27.92 0.44
N HIS A 390 6.47 28.78 0.29
CA HIS A 390 5.85 29.53 1.37
C HIS A 390 5.06 28.68 2.39
N PHE A 391 4.70 27.43 2.07
CA PHE A 391 3.93 26.53 2.96
C PHE A 391 4.75 25.39 3.56
N THR A 392 6.07 25.56 3.61
CA THR A 392 6.96 24.59 4.25
C THR A 392 6.79 24.60 5.77
N PHE A 393 7.10 23.46 6.40
CA PHE A 393 7.01 23.26 7.85
C PHE A 393 7.69 24.39 8.65
N ARG A 394 8.89 24.83 8.23
CA ARG A 394 9.65 25.93 8.85
C ARG A 394 8.96 27.30 8.72
N LEU A 395 8.13 27.51 7.71
CA LEU A 395 7.50 28.81 7.44
C LEU A 395 6.11 28.97 8.04
N GLN A 396 5.56 27.96 8.73
CA GLN A 396 4.28 28.08 9.44
C GLN A 396 4.22 29.26 10.44
N PRO A 397 5.28 29.58 11.22
CA PRO A 397 5.29 30.78 12.08
C PRO A 397 5.19 32.09 11.29
N LYS A 398 5.87 32.16 10.13
CA LYS A 398 5.80 33.33 9.25
C LYS A 398 4.40 33.49 8.65
N ALA A 399 3.76 32.39 8.27
CA ALA A 399 2.38 32.40 7.81
C ALA A 399 1.40 32.82 8.92
N ALA A 400 1.61 32.37 10.17
CA ALA A 400 0.84 32.82 11.34
C ALA A 400 0.95 34.34 11.51
N LEU A 401 2.16 34.90 11.48
CA LEU A 401 2.38 36.36 11.57
C LEU A 401 1.67 37.11 10.43
N ALA A 402 1.75 36.61 9.21
CA ALA A 402 1.08 37.24 8.07
C ALA A 402 -0.46 37.23 8.21
N ASN A 403 -1.02 36.11 8.68
CA ASN A 403 -2.46 36.00 8.94
C ASN A 403 -2.89 36.90 10.12
N PHE A 404 -2.09 36.98 11.18
CA PHE A 404 -2.36 37.89 12.30
C PHE A 404 -2.29 39.36 11.86
N ALA A 405 -1.30 39.75 11.07
CA ALA A 405 -1.21 41.09 10.49
C ALA A 405 -2.43 41.43 9.62
N SER A 406 -2.92 40.46 8.83
CA SER A 406 -4.16 40.61 8.06
C SER A 406 -5.39 40.78 8.96
N ALA A 407 -5.49 40.05 10.07
CA ALA A 407 -6.56 40.23 11.03
C ALA A 407 -6.51 41.61 11.70
N ILE A 408 -5.33 42.09 12.11
CA ILE A 408 -5.14 43.42 12.71
C ILE A 408 -5.59 44.51 11.73
N ARG A 409 -5.08 44.50 10.49
CA ARG A 409 -5.51 45.45 9.45
C ARG A 409 -7.00 45.44 9.20
N ALA A 410 -7.63 44.26 9.24
CA ALA A 410 -9.08 44.16 9.07
C ALA A 410 -9.82 44.85 10.22
N LEU A 411 -9.34 44.67 11.46
CA LEU A 411 -9.96 45.17 12.68
C LEU A 411 -9.66 46.66 12.98
N GLU A 412 -8.65 47.27 12.36
CA GLU A 412 -8.26 48.68 12.58
C GLU A 412 -9.42 49.69 12.44
N SER A 413 -10.36 49.42 11.54
CA SER A 413 -11.54 50.27 11.33
C SER A 413 -12.55 50.24 12.49
N LEU A 414 -12.44 49.26 13.38
CA LEU A 414 -13.28 49.12 14.58
C LEU A 414 -12.60 49.67 15.85
N LEU A 415 -11.38 50.21 15.71
CA LEU A 415 -10.55 50.71 16.79
C LEU A 415 -10.36 52.22 16.64
N ASP A 416 -10.32 52.93 17.77
CA ASP A 416 -9.93 54.33 17.82
C ASP A 416 -8.40 54.49 17.64
N SER A 417 -7.85 55.70 17.87
CA SER A 417 -6.40 55.91 17.73
C SER A 417 -5.58 55.09 18.73
N ASP A 418 -6.05 54.98 19.96
CA ASP A 418 -5.36 54.28 21.06
C ASP A 418 -5.41 52.77 20.85
N GLY A 419 -6.60 52.23 20.56
CA GLY A 419 -6.79 50.82 20.22
C GLY A 419 -6.01 50.39 18.97
N ARG A 420 -5.84 51.26 17.96
CA ARG A 420 -4.98 50.97 16.81
C ARG A 420 -3.50 50.90 17.18
N GLU A 421 -3.04 51.77 18.07
CA GLU A 421 -1.66 51.74 18.57
C GLU A 421 -1.41 50.46 19.37
N GLU A 422 -2.31 50.08 20.27
CA GLU A 422 -2.25 48.81 21.01
C GLU A 422 -2.24 47.58 20.08
N ALA A 423 -3.07 47.59 19.03
CA ALA A 423 -3.12 46.52 18.05
C ALA A 423 -1.79 46.38 17.28
N GLN A 424 -1.17 47.50 16.93
CA GLN A 424 0.14 47.53 16.27
C GLN A 424 1.29 47.19 17.22
N GLU A 425 1.19 47.52 18.50
CA GLU A 425 2.09 47.04 19.55
C GLU A 425 2.03 45.54 19.69
N LEU A 426 0.83 44.97 19.78
CA LEU A 426 0.66 43.52 19.86
C LEU A 426 1.15 42.82 18.58
N LEU A 427 0.99 43.43 17.40
CA LEU A 427 1.57 42.90 16.16
C LEU A 427 3.11 42.88 16.21
N ARG A 428 3.73 43.89 16.82
CA ARG A 428 5.18 43.91 17.08
C ARG A 428 5.60 42.91 18.16
N GLU A 429 4.74 42.60 19.12
CA GLU A 429 4.92 41.59 20.17
C GLU A 429 4.72 40.16 19.65
N PHE A 430 3.93 39.96 18.59
CA PHE A 430 3.54 38.64 18.09
C PHE A 430 4.72 37.68 17.80
N PRO A 431 5.85 38.11 17.20
CA PRO A 431 7.04 37.25 17.06
C PRO A 431 7.58 36.74 18.41
N SER A 432 7.50 37.56 19.47
CA SER A 432 7.88 37.14 20.83
C SER A 432 6.90 36.12 21.38
N LEU A 433 5.58 36.31 21.21
CA LEU A 433 4.58 35.33 21.61
C LEU A 433 4.72 33.99 20.88
N LEU A 434 5.09 34.04 19.59
CA LEU A 434 5.46 32.84 18.82
C LEU A 434 6.71 32.17 19.40
N ALA A 435 7.76 32.95 19.69
CA ALA A 435 8.98 32.41 20.27
C ALA A 435 8.72 31.76 21.63
N GLU A 436 7.90 32.37 22.49
CA GLU A 436 7.44 31.82 23.77
C GLU A 436 6.65 30.52 23.59
N ALA A 437 5.67 30.49 22.69
CA ALA A 437 4.89 29.27 22.45
C ALA A 437 5.73 28.10 21.92
N PHE A 438 6.72 28.38 21.05
CA PHE A 438 7.65 27.38 20.56
C PHE A 438 8.66 26.96 21.63
N ALA A 439 9.13 27.90 22.45
CA ALA A 439 9.97 27.62 23.60
C ALA A 439 9.27 26.67 24.58
N ASP A 440 8.02 26.94 24.94
CA ASP A 440 7.21 26.07 25.82
C ASP A 440 7.14 24.64 25.28
N VAL A 441 6.82 24.47 24.00
CA VAL A 441 6.70 23.16 23.36
C VAL A 441 8.05 22.45 23.30
N ARG A 442 9.13 23.15 22.93
CA ARG A 442 10.47 22.57 22.87
C ARG A 442 11.00 22.19 24.25
N MET A 443 10.77 23.04 25.25
CA MET A 443 11.10 22.79 26.64
C MET A 443 10.44 21.50 27.13
N GLN A 444 9.13 21.35 26.90
CA GLN A 444 8.39 20.13 27.24
C GLN A 444 8.93 18.90 26.50
N LYS A 445 9.26 19.02 25.22
CA LYS A 445 9.82 17.92 24.43
C LYS A 445 11.23 17.51 24.84
N LEU A 446 12.01 18.42 25.45
CA LEU A 446 13.34 18.16 25.99
C LEU A 446 13.34 17.82 27.49
N GLY A 447 12.18 17.92 28.16
CA GLY A 447 12.05 17.65 29.60
C GLY A 447 12.70 18.71 30.50
N LEU A 448 13.01 19.89 29.97
CA LEU A 448 13.67 20.98 30.72
C LEU A 448 12.65 21.79 31.54
N SER A 449 13.07 22.38 32.65
CA SER A 449 12.24 23.23 33.51
C SER A 449 12.37 24.73 33.23
N PHE A 450 13.40 25.14 32.48
CA PHE A 450 13.61 26.53 32.06
C PHE A 450 14.20 26.65 30.65
N TRP A 451 13.86 27.75 29.97
CA TRP A 451 14.26 28.04 28.60
C TRP A 451 15.30 29.17 28.54
N ASP A 452 16.56 28.84 28.77
CA ASP A 452 17.70 29.76 28.74
C ASP A 452 18.52 29.64 27.45
N SER A 453 19.64 30.36 27.36
CA SER A 453 20.52 30.32 26.19
C SER A 453 21.12 28.94 25.90
N GLU A 454 21.30 28.11 26.93
CA GLU A 454 21.83 26.75 26.79
C GLU A 454 20.75 25.81 26.23
N ALA A 455 19.51 25.91 26.73
CA ALA A 455 18.37 25.16 26.21
C ALA A 455 18.11 25.47 24.72
N VAL A 456 18.25 26.74 24.32
CA VAL A 456 18.16 27.16 22.91
C VAL A 456 19.24 26.49 22.08
N GLN A 457 20.50 26.50 22.55
CA GLN A 457 21.61 25.86 21.84
C GLN A 457 21.39 24.35 21.68
N LEU A 458 21.00 23.66 22.76
CA LEU A 458 20.69 22.24 22.73
C LEU A 458 19.56 21.93 21.75
N SER A 459 18.48 22.71 21.75
CA SER A 459 17.37 22.50 20.83
C SER A 459 17.76 22.72 19.38
N ASP A 460 18.50 23.78 19.05
CA ASP A 460 18.87 24.09 17.68
C ASP A 460 19.98 23.17 17.16
N GLU A 461 20.86 22.69 18.04
CA GLU A 461 21.80 21.62 17.71
C GLU A 461 21.08 20.30 17.47
N LEU A 462 20.11 19.92 18.32
CA LEU A 462 19.30 18.72 18.10
C LEU A 462 18.60 18.75 16.74
N LEU A 463 17.94 19.86 16.40
CA LEU A 463 17.26 19.98 15.11
C LEU A 463 18.24 19.89 13.94
N ARG A 464 19.44 20.49 14.06
CA ARG A 464 20.50 20.34 13.05
C ARG A 464 21.01 18.92 12.98
N LEU A 465 21.13 18.22 14.10
CA LEU A 465 21.50 16.80 14.13
C LEU A 465 20.42 15.96 13.48
N MET A 466 19.16 16.11 13.88
CA MET A 466 18.01 15.45 13.26
C MET A 466 17.91 15.72 11.75
N GLU A 467 18.21 16.94 11.31
CA GLU A 467 18.24 17.27 9.88
C GLU A 467 19.42 16.56 9.19
N ARG A 468 20.64 16.66 9.75
CA ARG A 468 21.84 16.03 9.17
C ARG A 468 21.79 14.49 9.19
N SER A 469 21.17 13.91 10.22
CA SER A 469 21.02 12.48 10.41
C SER A 469 19.71 11.94 9.87
N GLN A 470 18.90 12.80 9.21
CA GLN A 470 17.63 12.42 8.62
C GLN A 470 16.76 11.66 9.63
N ALA A 471 16.68 12.15 10.87
CA ALA A 471 15.96 11.49 11.95
C ALA A 471 14.45 11.63 11.79
N ASP A 472 13.70 10.61 12.15
CA ASP A 472 12.25 10.63 12.27
C ASP A 472 11.83 11.59 13.38
N TRP A 473 10.89 12.48 13.06
CA TRP A 473 10.35 13.46 13.98
C TRP A 473 9.76 12.78 15.20
N THR A 474 8.78 11.90 15.02
CA THR A 474 7.97 11.38 16.12
C THR A 474 8.76 10.39 16.98
N LEU A 475 9.50 9.49 16.33
CA LEU A 475 10.30 8.47 17.03
C LEU A 475 11.43 9.11 17.83
N THR A 476 12.16 10.09 17.28
CA THR A 476 13.27 10.75 18.01
C THR A 476 12.81 11.34 19.33
N TRP A 477 11.73 12.13 19.31
CA TRP A 477 11.21 12.72 20.54
C TRP A 477 10.72 11.65 21.52
N ARG A 478 10.17 10.54 21.03
CA ARG A 478 9.72 9.42 21.88
C ARG A 478 10.89 8.68 22.54
N GLN A 479 11.95 8.41 21.79
CA GLN A 479 13.12 7.69 22.28
C GLN A 479 13.98 8.56 23.20
N LEU A 480 14.06 9.88 22.97
CA LEU A 480 14.68 10.79 23.94
C LEU A 480 14.03 10.66 25.32
N ALA A 481 12.70 10.48 25.41
CA ALA A 481 12.05 10.27 26.70
C ALA A 481 12.49 8.96 27.39
N LEU A 482 12.85 7.93 26.62
CA LEU A 482 13.39 6.67 27.15
C LEU A 482 14.86 6.83 27.57
N VAL A 483 15.67 7.54 26.77
CA VAL A 483 17.06 7.88 27.13
C VAL A 483 17.12 8.65 28.46
N ALA A 484 16.19 9.58 28.69
CA ALA A 484 16.10 10.30 29.96
C ALA A 484 15.76 9.40 31.16
N GLU A 485 14.96 8.35 30.94
CA GLU A 485 14.54 7.40 31.98
C GLU A 485 15.65 6.40 32.31
N GLU A 486 16.38 5.91 31.30
CA GLU A 486 17.36 4.82 31.42
C GLU A 486 18.82 5.32 31.52
N TRP A 487 19.02 6.62 31.73
CA TRP A 487 20.35 7.26 31.71
C TRP A 487 21.44 6.56 32.54
N ASP A 488 21.13 6.17 33.79
CA ASP A 488 22.14 5.60 34.69
C ASP A 488 22.71 4.29 34.10
N ASP A 489 21.84 3.46 33.53
CA ASP A 489 22.21 2.19 32.88
C ASP A 489 22.93 2.43 31.53
N LEU A 490 22.48 3.42 30.75
CA LEU A 490 23.09 3.75 29.45
C LEU A 490 24.48 4.38 29.60
N MET A 491 24.73 5.10 30.69
CA MET A 491 26.04 5.67 31.00
C MET A 491 27.05 4.63 31.48
N GLU A 492 26.61 3.65 32.29
CA GLU A 492 27.48 2.56 32.73
C GLU A 492 27.92 1.67 31.56
N THR A 493 27.04 1.49 30.56
CA THR A 493 27.29 0.67 29.37
C THR A 493 27.98 1.43 28.23
N GLY A 494 27.88 2.77 28.20
CA GLY A 494 28.37 3.60 27.12
C GLY A 494 27.47 3.61 25.87
N SER A 495 26.22 3.13 26.00
CA SER A 495 25.28 2.90 24.88
C SER A 495 24.24 4.01 24.71
N LEU A 496 24.56 5.28 24.96
CA LEU A 496 23.60 6.40 24.94
C LEU A 496 22.77 6.53 23.65
N LEU A 497 23.32 6.07 22.53
CA LEU A 497 22.67 6.11 21.21
C LEU A 497 21.72 4.94 20.96
N GLU A 498 21.86 3.82 21.67
CA GLU A 498 21.12 2.57 21.42
C GLU A 498 19.60 2.76 21.38
N PRO A 499 18.96 3.54 22.28
CA PRO A 499 17.51 3.77 22.19
C PRO A 499 17.08 4.55 20.94
N LEU A 500 18.00 5.30 20.32
CA LEU A 500 17.74 6.12 19.13
C LEU A 500 18.00 5.37 17.82
N ASP A 501 18.49 4.13 17.82
CA ASP A 501 18.85 3.39 16.60
C ASP A 501 17.69 3.27 15.59
N GLY A 502 16.46 3.13 16.09
CA GLY A 502 15.24 3.10 15.26
C GLY A 502 14.70 4.47 14.85
N CYS A 503 15.32 5.57 15.28
CA CYS A 503 14.89 6.94 14.97
C CYS A 503 15.53 7.48 13.71
N PHE A 504 16.66 6.94 13.27
CA PHE A 504 17.31 7.40 12.06
C PHE A 504 16.81 6.55 10.92
N TYR A 505 16.41 7.17 9.82
CA TYR A 505 16.12 6.38 8.63
C TYR A 505 17.39 5.67 8.10
N GLN A 506 18.56 6.15 8.55
CA GLN A 506 19.91 6.05 8.01
C GLN A 506 20.89 5.62 9.08
N PRO A 507 21.88 4.79 8.77
CA PRO A 507 23.03 4.63 9.68
C PRO A 507 23.73 5.97 9.90
N LEU A 508 24.05 6.31 11.15
CA LEU A 508 24.82 7.51 11.46
C LEU A 508 26.27 7.32 10.99
N SER A 509 26.83 8.30 10.28
CA SER A 509 28.28 8.34 10.08
C SER A 509 29.01 8.45 11.41
N HIS A 510 30.26 7.97 11.50
CA HIS A 510 31.08 8.13 12.72
C HIS A 510 31.17 9.58 13.23
N ASP A 511 31.11 10.57 12.32
CA ASP A 511 31.04 11.98 12.71
C ASP A 511 29.71 12.32 13.38
N LEU A 512 28.59 11.86 12.82
CA LEU A 512 27.26 12.08 13.38
C LEU A 512 27.02 11.27 14.67
N GLU A 513 27.50 10.03 14.78
CA GLU A 513 27.47 9.24 16.02
C GLU A 513 28.20 9.98 17.14
N ARG A 514 29.38 10.52 16.82
CA ARG A 514 30.15 11.32 17.78
C ARG A 514 29.39 12.57 18.20
N HIS A 515 28.83 13.32 17.25
CA HIS A 515 28.07 14.53 17.56
C HIS A 515 26.77 14.24 18.33
N TRP A 516 26.05 13.17 17.99
CA TRP A 516 24.87 12.73 18.73
C TRP A 516 25.23 12.29 20.15
N SER A 517 26.29 11.50 20.32
CA SER A 517 26.75 11.08 21.65
C SER A 517 27.17 12.27 22.51
N GLN A 518 27.88 13.23 21.91
CA GLN A 518 28.25 14.49 22.57
C GLN A 518 27.02 15.31 22.98
N TRP A 519 26.05 15.43 22.08
CA TRP A 519 24.80 16.15 22.33
C TRP A 519 23.97 15.49 23.43
N LEU A 520 23.79 14.15 23.38
CA LEU A 520 23.06 13.40 24.40
C LEU A 520 23.69 13.57 25.77
N TYR A 521 25.02 13.45 25.86
CA TYR A 521 25.73 13.65 27.11
C TYR A 521 25.52 15.06 27.67
N ALA A 522 25.60 16.10 26.82
CA ALA A 522 25.37 17.48 27.22
C ALA A 522 23.94 17.72 27.70
N TRP A 523 22.95 17.24 26.93
CA TRP A 523 21.53 17.36 27.27
C TRP A 523 21.18 16.62 28.57
N LEU A 524 21.67 15.41 28.78
CA LEU A 524 21.38 14.59 29.97
C LEU A 524 22.07 15.12 31.22
N THR A 525 23.30 15.63 31.08
CA THR A 525 24.00 16.35 32.16
C THR A 525 23.18 17.56 32.62
N ARG A 526 22.63 18.31 31.66
CA ARG A 526 21.78 19.46 31.93
C ARG A 526 20.49 19.06 32.64
N LEU A 527 19.83 18.00 32.17
CA LEU A 527 18.60 17.46 32.75
C LEU A 527 18.77 17.01 34.21
N ARG A 528 19.88 16.34 34.52
CA ARG A 528 20.23 15.92 35.90
C ARG A 528 20.50 17.09 36.83
N GLY A 529 21.09 18.17 36.31
CA GLY A 529 21.31 19.41 37.07
C GLY A 529 20.02 20.03 37.63
N GLU A 530 18.86 19.69 37.06
CA GLU A 530 17.54 20.16 37.51
C GLU A 530 16.87 19.25 38.55
N GLY A 531 17.43 18.07 38.84
CA GLY A 531 17.08 17.25 40.02
C GLY A 531 15.84 16.34 39.92
N ALA A 532 15.27 16.08 38.73
CA ALA A 532 14.10 15.20 38.57
C ALA A 532 13.98 14.49 37.19
N PRO A 533 14.88 13.56 36.83
CA PRO A 533 14.91 12.91 35.50
C PRO A 533 13.64 12.08 35.18
N GLU A 534 13.06 11.41 36.18
CA GLU A 534 11.79 10.66 36.00
C GLU A 534 10.61 11.59 35.66
N ALA A 535 10.53 12.75 36.33
CA ALA A 535 9.50 13.75 36.06
C ALA A 535 9.72 14.42 34.69
N ALA A 536 10.97 14.60 34.27
CA ALA A 536 11.32 15.07 32.93
C ALA A 536 10.91 14.06 31.85
N ALA A 537 11.22 12.76 32.02
CA ALA A 537 10.80 11.71 31.11
C ALA A 537 9.26 11.60 31.02
N GLU A 538 8.56 11.71 32.14
CA GLU A 538 7.10 11.80 32.16
C GLU A 538 6.59 13.03 31.41
N CYS A 539 7.21 14.20 31.60
CA CYS A 539 6.91 15.44 30.87
C CYS A 539 7.11 15.29 29.35
N MET A 540 8.18 14.62 28.92
CA MET A 540 8.48 14.38 27.50
C MET A 540 7.49 13.41 26.85
N ARG A 541 7.16 12.28 27.52
CA ARG A 541 6.10 11.36 27.05
C ARG A 541 4.76 12.06 26.95
N SER A 542 4.52 12.90 27.92
CA SER A 542 3.35 13.74 28.02
C SER A 542 3.30 14.77 26.87
N ALA A 543 4.41 15.43 26.52
CA ALA A 543 4.50 16.31 25.36
C ALA A 543 4.15 15.58 24.03
N LEU A 544 4.24 14.26 23.99
CA LEU A 544 3.87 13.41 22.85
C LEU A 544 2.44 12.87 22.91
N LEU A 545 1.79 12.82 24.10
CA LEU A 545 0.49 12.16 24.29
C LEU A 545 -0.52 12.86 25.24
N LEU A 546 -0.32 14.10 25.70
CA LEU A 546 -1.03 14.57 26.90
C LEU A 546 -2.56 14.73 26.79
N THR A 547 -3.25 13.70 27.24
CA THR A 547 -4.39 13.87 28.14
C THR A 547 -3.99 14.76 29.32
N SER A 548 -4.40 16.03 29.25
CA SER A 548 -4.63 16.94 30.38
C SER A 548 -3.98 16.60 31.74
N CYS A 549 -2.69 16.90 31.92
CA CYS A 549 -2.14 17.14 33.25
C CYS A 549 -2.45 18.57 33.70
N LEU A 550 -3.67 18.78 34.19
CA LEU A 550 -3.95 19.81 35.21
C LEU A 550 -4.31 19.05 36.50
N PHE A 551 -3.39 19.09 37.47
CA PHE A 551 -3.56 18.80 38.90
C PHE A 551 -4.89 18.17 39.36
N ARG A 552 -4.90 16.87 39.70
CA ARG A 552 -5.71 16.31 40.80
C ARG A 552 -4.99 15.12 41.49
N PRO A 553 -4.84 15.12 42.82
CA PRO A 553 -4.19 14.04 43.54
C PRO A 553 -5.15 12.88 43.82
N GLY A 554 -4.65 11.66 43.68
CA GLY A 554 -5.21 10.47 44.32
C GLY A 554 -6.02 9.55 43.42
N ARG A 555 -5.36 8.50 42.90
CA ARG A 555 -5.87 7.12 42.90
C ARG A 555 -4.76 6.16 42.45
N ARG A 556 -4.19 5.43 43.41
CA ARG A 556 -3.42 4.20 43.14
C ARG A 556 -4.35 3.19 42.48
N GLY A 557 -3.95 2.61 41.35
CA GLY A 557 -4.78 1.60 40.69
C GLY A 557 -4.15 0.91 39.48
N ARG A 558 -3.37 -0.14 39.78
CA ARG A 558 -3.09 -1.34 38.94
C ARG A 558 -2.14 -1.21 37.75
N ARG A 559 -0.89 -1.58 38.03
CA ARG A 559 0.14 -2.08 37.11
C ARG A 559 -0.43 -3.14 36.17
N HIS A 560 -0.30 -2.94 34.85
CA HIS A 560 -0.13 -4.05 33.92
C HIS A 560 1.38 -4.29 33.79
N ALA A 561 1.85 -5.37 34.42
CA ALA A 561 3.17 -5.91 34.13
C ALA A 561 3.08 -6.66 32.79
N ALA A 562 3.66 -6.11 31.73
CA ALA A 562 3.97 -6.91 30.55
C ALA A 562 5.25 -7.69 30.85
N ARG A 563 5.11 -9.02 30.92
CA ARG A 563 6.23 -9.97 31.00
C ARG A 563 7.06 -9.82 29.72
N THR A 564 8.36 -9.57 29.85
CA THR A 564 9.34 -9.95 28.82
C THR A 564 9.35 -11.48 28.76
N ALA A 565 8.59 -12.05 27.82
CA ALA A 565 8.81 -13.44 27.42
C ALA A 565 10.13 -13.47 26.63
N ALA A 566 10.99 -14.44 26.92
CA ALA A 566 12.20 -14.63 26.16
C ALA A 566 11.86 -15.14 24.75
N LEU A 567 12.52 -14.61 23.70
CA LEU A 567 12.41 -15.10 22.32
C LEU A 567 12.46 -16.63 22.26
N PRO A 568 11.58 -17.29 21.47
CA PRO A 568 11.66 -18.71 21.17
C PRO A 568 13.08 -19.12 20.77
N ASN A 569 13.49 -20.33 21.16
CA ASN A 569 14.87 -20.78 20.96
C ASN A 569 15.22 -20.80 19.46
N GLY A 570 14.34 -21.29 18.59
CA GLY A 570 14.61 -21.33 17.15
C GLY A 570 14.85 -19.94 16.56
N LEU A 571 14.04 -18.93 16.95
CA LEU A 571 14.23 -17.55 16.49
C LEU A 571 15.50 -16.90 17.02
N ARG A 572 15.83 -17.16 18.30
CA ARG A 572 17.09 -16.70 18.89
C ARG A 572 18.29 -17.32 18.18
N ASP A 573 18.19 -18.58 17.79
CA ASP A 573 19.25 -19.32 17.10
C ASP A 573 19.39 -18.85 15.66
N LEU A 574 18.28 -18.65 14.95
CA LEU A 574 18.23 -18.07 13.62
C LEU A 574 18.94 -16.72 13.57
N GLN A 575 18.63 -15.84 14.52
CA GLN A 575 19.30 -14.54 14.62
C GLN A 575 20.81 -14.67 14.95
N ARG A 576 21.22 -15.63 15.79
CA ARG A 576 22.65 -15.85 16.07
C ARG A 576 23.43 -16.29 14.83
N ARG A 577 22.74 -16.88 13.85
CA ARG A 577 23.29 -17.33 12.56
C ARG A 577 23.29 -16.25 11.49
N ALA A 578 22.82 -15.04 11.80
CA ALA A 578 22.75 -13.93 10.87
C ALA A 578 24.13 -13.64 10.24
N ASN A 579 24.20 -13.61 8.91
CA ASN A 579 25.42 -13.39 8.15
C ASN A 579 25.13 -12.62 6.86
N HIS A 580 25.17 -11.30 6.95
CA HIS A 580 24.73 -10.37 5.89
C HIS A 580 25.81 -10.11 4.85
N SER A 581 26.23 -11.16 4.16
CA SER A 581 27.27 -11.08 3.12
C SER A 581 26.93 -10.07 2.03
N TRP A 582 25.64 -9.86 1.71
CA TRP A 582 25.23 -8.81 0.76
C TRP A 582 25.65 -7.41 1.23
N VAL A 583 25.39 -7.11 2.50
CA VAL A 583 25.68 -5.81 3.12
C VAL A 583 27.18 -5.65 3.39
N GLN A 584 27.88 -6.74 3.70
CA GLN A 584 29.31 -6.75 4.02
C GLN A 584 30.22 -6.72 2.78
N ASP A 585 29.87 -7.47 1.74
CA ASP A 585 30.73 -7.67 0.57
C ASP A 585 30.48 -6.65 -0.56
N LEU A 586 29.31 -6.00 -0.57
CA LEU A 586 28.89 -5.11 -1.65
C LEU A 586 28.61 -3.70 -1.13
N HIS A 587 28.63 -2.74 -2.05
CA HIS A 587 28.33 -1.35 -1.74
C HIS A 587 26.84 -1.06 -1.86
N ALA A 588 26.28 -0.41 -0.83
CA ALA A 588 24.96 0.19 -0.92
C ALA A 588 24.96 1.36 -1.93
N GLU A 589 23.78 1.80 -2.34
CA GLU A 589 23.68 3.00 -3.16
C GLU A 589 24.20 4.24 -2.38
N PRO A 590 25.20 4.97 -2.91
CA PRO A 590 25.86 6.08 -2.23
C PRO A 590 24.93 7.20 -1.76
N ASP A 591 23.86 7.49 -2.51
CA ASP A 591 22.90 8.55 -2.16
C ASP A 591 21.65 8.02 -1.44
N GLN A 592 21.58 6.74 -1.05
CA GLN A 592 20.36 6.12 -0.47
C GLN A 592 19.86 6.87 0.75
N GLU A 593 20.84 7.39 1.48
CA GLU A 593 20.71 8.26 2.62
C GLU A 593 19.79 9.48 2.31
N ARG A 594 20.03 10.18 1.21
CA ARG A 594 19.20 11.33 0.85
C ARG A 594 17.74 10.96 0.56
N HIS A 595 17.50 9.71 0.21
CA HIS A 595 16.21 9.19 -0.27
C HIS A 595 15.45 8.35 0.75
N GLU A 596 15.97 8.26 1.96
CA GLU A 596 15.33 7.52 3.03
C GLU A 596 13.95 8.04 3.41
N PRO A 597 12.96 7.15 3.68
CA PRO A 597 13.04 5.70 3.95
C PRO A 597 13.29 4.75 2.75
N ASN A 598 13.65 5.26 1.57
CA ASN A 598 13.85 4.48 0.34
C ASN A 598 12.56 3.79 -0.12
N ARG A 599 11.41 4.43 0.10
CA ARG A 599 10.10 3.93 -0.33
C ARG A 599 9.55 4.64 -1.57
N GLU A 600 10.17 5.75 -1.96
CA GLU A 600 9.77 6.54 -3.12
C GLU A 600 10.43 6.01 -4.40
N LYS A 601 9.62 5.84 -5.44
CA LYS A 601 10.11 5.43 -6.77
C LYS A 601 11.18 6.41 -7.27
N ARG A 602 12.37 5.89 -7.58
CA ARG A 602 13.44 6.70 -8.19
C ARG A 602 14.39 5.84 -9.01
N LEU A 603 15.17 6.52 -9.83
CA LEU A 603 16.31 5.92 -10.53
C LEU A 603 17.44 5.69 -9.52
N VAL A 604 17.87 4.44 -9.38
CA VAL A 604 19.05 4.06 -8.58
C VAL A 604 20.20 3.88 -9.55
N SER A 605 21.11 4.86 -9.63
CA SER A 605 22.14 4.94 -10.67
C SER A 605 23.45 4.23 -10.31
N SER A 606 23.65 3.88 -9.04
CA SER A 606 24.84 3.21 -8.50
C SER A 606 24.48 2.36 -7.28
N GLY A 607 25.43 1.57 -6.78
CA GLY A 607 25.24 0.62 -5.68
C GLY A 607 24.55 -0.68 -6.07
N HIS A 608 24.77 -1.70 -5.23
CA HIS A 608 24.27 -3.06 -5.40
C HIS A 608 22.96 -3.33 -4.65
N TYR A 609 22.66 -2.51 -3.65
CA TYR A 609 21.44 -2.60 -2.87
C TYR A 609 21.07 -1.24 -2.30
N VAL A 610 19.83 -1.15 -1.84
CA VAL A 610 19.32 -0.03 -1.07
C VAL A 610 18.77 -0.57 0.24
N ASN A 611 19.19 -0.01 1.36
CA ASN A 611 18.63 -0.32 2.67
C ASN A 611 17.19 0.20 2.71
N VAL A 612 16.25 -0.69 3.03
CA VAL A 612 14.84 -0.36 3.15
C VAL A 612 14.22 -1.27 4.20
N GLN A 613 13.50 -0.68 5.14
CA GLN A 613 12.71 -1.44 6.12
C GLN A 613 11.36 -1.82 5.53
N PRO A 614 10.88 -3.06 5.75
CA PRO A 614 9.51 -3.43 5.44
C PRO A 614 8.51 -2.42 5.99
N THR A 615 7.41 -2.23 5.27
CA THR A 615 6.20 -1.59 5.81
C THR A 615 5.35 -2.71 6.39
N PRO A 616 5.21 -2.81 7.72
CA PRO A 616 4.52 -3.94 8.33
C PRO A 616 3.06 -4.08 7.84
N LEU A 617 2.54 -5.31 7.89
CA LEU A 617 1.10 -5.55 7.82
C LEU A 617 0.49 -5.43 9.22
N LEU A 618 -0.71 -4.86 9.29
CA LEU A 618 -1.51 -4.68 10.49
C LEU A 618 -2.50 -5.84 10.67
N ASN A 619 -2.86 -6.14 11.92
CA ASN A 619 -3.81 -7.18 12.30
C ASN A 619 -3.62 -8.48 11.51
N THR A 620 -2.44 -9.10 11.68
CA THR A 620 -2.02 -10.24 10.87
C THR A 620 -2.36 -11.58 11.48
N SER A 621 -2.56 -12.56 10.61
CA SER A 621 -2.67 -13.98 10.96
C SER A 621 -1.79 -14.84 10.05
N LEU A 622 -1.28 -15.94 10.60
CA LEU A 622 -0.52 -16.93 9.86
C LEU A 622 -1.50 -17.80 9.05
N VAL A 623 -1.34 -17.82 7.73
CA VAL A 623 -2.15 -18.68 6.85
C VAL A 623 -1.58 -20.10 6.84
N THR A 624 -0.27 -20.23 6.65
CA THR A 624 0.46 -21.51 6.68
C THR A 624 1.98 -21.27 6.70
N PHE A 625 2.75 -22.31 7.04
CA PHE A 625 4.20 -22.37 6.91
C PHE A 625 4.64 -23.71 6.30
N SER A 626 5.82 -23.77 5.70
CA SER A 626 6.39 -25.00 5.15
C SER A 626 7.17 -25.75 6.24
N PRO A 627 6.75 -26.96 6.65
CA PRO A 627 7.48 -27.73 7.64
C PRO A 627 8.89 -28.11 7.17
N SER A 628 9.07 -28.41 5.89
CA SER A 628 10.37 -28.81 5.34
C SER A 628 11.33 -27.63 5.25
N MET A 629 10.86 -26.44 4.88
CA MET A 629 11.70 -25.23 4.90
C MET A 629 11.98 -24.73 6.32
N ALA A 630 11.02 -24.82 7.24
CA ALA A 630 11.23 -24.49 8.65
C ALA A 630 12.30 -25.39 9.27
N ALA A 631 12.28 -26.69 8.98
CA ALA A 631 13.29 -27.64 9.44
C ALA A 631 14.71 -27.30 8.91
N GLU A 632 14.84 -26.88 7.65
CA GLU A 632 16.11 -26.41 7.07
C GLU A 632 16.65 -25.14 7.75
N LEU A 633 15.80 -24.39 8.46
CA LEU A 633 16.17 -23.23 9.28
C LEU A 633 16.26 -23.56 10.78
N ASN A 634 16.15 -24.83 11.15
CA ASN A 634 16.06 -25.30 12.54
C ASN A 634 14.93 -24.60 13.35
N LEU A 635 13.81 -24.32 12.68
CA LEU A 635 12.59 -23.83 13.32
C LEU A 635 11.60 -24.98 13.49
N ASP A 636 11.10 -25.15 14.70
CA ASP A 636 10.02 -26.11 14.95
C ASP A 636 8.63 -25.45 14.79
N LYS A 637 7.59 -26.27 14.91
CA LYS A 637 6.20 -25.79 14.80
C LYS A 637 5.88 -24.71 15.85
N THR A 638 6.40 -24.84 17.06
CA THR A 638 6.14 -23.88 18.14
C THR A 638 6.84 -22.55 17.90
N ASP A 639 8.03 -22.55 17.28
CA ASP A 639 8.67 -21.33 16.81
C ASP A 639 7.82 -20.64 15.74
N CYS A 640 7.36 -21.39 14.72
CA CYS A 640 6.56 -20.84 13.61
C CYS A 640 5.16 -20.35 14.05
N GLU A 641 4.58 -20.91 15.10
CA GLU A 641 3.28 -20.48 15.65
C GLU A 641 3.42 -19.38 16.73
N SER A 642 4.63 -18.93 17.02
CA SER A 642 4.88 -17.87 18.00
C SER A 642 4.48 -16.49 17.47
N MET A 643 4.14 -15.58 18.40
CA MET A 643 3.85 -14.18 18.06
C MET A 643 5.09 -13.46 17.51
N ASP A 644 6.29 -13.79 18.00
CA ASP A 644 7.54 -13.21 17.51
C ASP A 644 7.79 -13.59 16.04
N PHE A 645 7.55 -14.86 15.66
CA PHE A 645 7.63 -15.28 14.26
C PHE A 645 6.60 -14.55 13.40
N LEU A 646 5.34 -14.49 13.85
CA LEU A 646 4.28 -13.77 13.13
C LEU A 646 4.63 -12.29 12.92
N GLN A 647 5.14 -11.62 13.95
CA GLN A 647 5.54 -10.20 13.86
C GLN A 647 6.69 -10.00 12.88
N PHE A 648 7.78 -10.79 12.99
CA PHE A 648 8.92 -10.68 12.08
C PHE A 648 8.49 -10.93 10.62
N MET A 649 7.70 -11.98 10.38
CA MET A 649 7.20 -12.32 9.04
C MET A 649 6.14 -11.36 8.50
N SER A 650 5.55 -10.53 9.38
CA SER A 650 4.65 -9.43 9.02
C SER A 650 5.39 -8.12 8.73
N GLY A 651 6.72 -8.10 8.86
CA GLY A 651 7.57 -6.94 8.54
C GLY A 651 8.08 -6.15 9.75
N TYR A 652 7.83 -6.58 10.99
CA TYR A 652 8.41 -5.99 12.20
C TYR A 652 9.82 -6.56 12.43
N THR A 653 10.81 -6.03 11.72
CA THR A 653 12.20 -6.52 11.73
C THR A 653 12.89 -6.33 13.09
N GLU A 654 12.40 -5.41 13.93
CA GLU A 654 12.92 -5.15 15.27
C GLU A 654 12.79 -6.34 16.24
N VAL A 655 11.92 -7.31 15.92
CA VAL A 655 11.81 -8.56 16.68
C VAL A 655 13.11 -9.36 16.62
N LEU A 656 13.80 -9.29 15.48
CA LEU A 656 15.11 -9.91 15.27
C LEU A 656 16.16 -8.84 14.93
N PRO A 657 16.64 -8.05 15.92
CA PRO A 657 17.52 -6.90 15.70
C PRO A 657 18.87 -7.20 15.03
N LYS A 658 19.37 -8.46 15.02
CA LYS A 658 20.60 -8.78 14.25
C LYS A 658 20.33 -9.08 12.78
N MET A 659 19.07 -9.06 12.33
CA MET A 659 18.73 -9.20 10.92
C MET A 659 18.68 -7.82 10.25
N THR A 660 19.20 -7.70 9.03
CA THR A 660 19.20 -6.45 8.26
C THR A 660 18.32 -6.56 7.04
N SER A 661 17.78 -5.44 6.55
CA SER A 661 16.88 -5.45 5.40
C SER A 661 17.34 -4.58 4.23
N TRP A 662 17.18 -5.10 3.01
CA TRP A 662 17.60 -4.43 1.77
C TRP A 662 16.72 -4.84 0.58
N CYS A 663 16.81 -4.06 -0.48
CA CYS A 663 16.27 -4.39 -1.80
C CYS A 663 17.35 -4.17 -2.87
N THR A 664 17.30 -4.90 -3.99
CA THR A 664 18.32 -4.80 -5.04
C THR A 664 17.79 -4.23 -6.35
N PRO A 665 18.59 -3.44 -7.09
CA PRO A 665 18.28 -3.05 -8.45
C PRO A 665 18.65 -4.18 -9.42
N TYR A 666 17.83 -4.36 -10.45
CA TYR A 666 18.14 -5.22 -11.60
C TYR A 666 17.39 -4.68 -12.81
N THR A 667 17.82 -5.03 -14.03
CA THR A 667 17.09 -4.71 -15.26
C THR A 667 16.45 -5.98 -15.84
N LEU A 668 15.69 -5.84 -16.91
CA LEU A 668 15.26 -6.97 -17.73
C LEU A 668 15.63 -6.81 -19.20
N SER A 669 15.57 -7.94 -19.89
CA SER A 669 15.60 -8.10 -21.34
C SER A 669 14.48 -9.06 -21.75
N VAL A 670 13.72 -8.68 -22.77
CA VAL A 670 12.61 -9.49 -23.28
C VAL A 670 13.12 -10.27 -24.47
N ALA A 671 13.12 -11.61 -24.35
CA ALA A 671 13.64 -12.51 -25.38
C ALA A 671 15.07 -12.14 -25.85
N GLY A 672 15.91 -11.68 -24.92
CA GLY A 672 17.30 -11.28 -25.19
C GLY A 672 17.49 -9.85 -25.70
N SER A 673 16.41 -9.07 -25.85
CA SER A 673 16.45 -7.66 -26.22
C SER A 673 16.40 -6.76 -24.99
N GLU A 674 17.41 -5.90 -24.82
CA GLU A 674 17.46 -4.92 -23.74
C GLU A 674 16.32 -3.89 -23.87
N ILE A 675 15.61 -3.59 -22.77
CA ILE A 675 14.68 -2.46 -22.72
C ILE A 675 15.41 -1.16 -22.37
N SER A 676 14.90 -0.03 -22.88
CA SER A 676 15.51 1.30 -22.69
C SER A 676 15.35 1.89 -21.29
N THR A 677 14.36 1.44 -20.51
CA THR A 677 14.06 1.94 -19.15
C THR A 677 14.72 1.11 -18.03
N GLY A 678 15.71 0.28 -18.36
CA GLY A 678 16.25 -0.78 -17.51
C GLY A 678 16.73 -0.39 -16.11
N ASN A 679 17.22 0.84 -15.92
CA ASN A 679 17.75 1.30 -14.63
C ASN A 679 16.66 1.63 -13.58
N MET A 680 15.37 1.50 -13.91
CA MET A 680 14.24 1.73 -12.99
C MET A 680 13.59 0.44 -12.46
N TYR A 681 14.19 -0.72 -12.70
CA TYR A 681 13.72 -2.01 -12.23
C TYR A 681 14.51 -2.47 -10.99
N GLY A 682 13.97 -3.47 -10.30
CA GLY A 682 14.50 -3.97 -9.04
C GLY A 682 13.38 -4.58 -8.21
N ASP A 683 13.70 -4.90 -6.95
CA ASP A 683 12.77 -5.48 -5.99
C ASP A 683 11.68 -4.46 -5.59
N GLY A 684 10.64 -4.30 -6.41
CA GLY A 684 9.63 -3.23 -6.24
C GLY A 684 8.61 -3.44 -5.12
N ARG A 685 8.46 -4.68 -4.65
CA ARG A 685 7.56 -5.08 -3.56
C ARG A 685 8.15 -6.20 -2.70
N SER A 686 9.44 -6.44 -2.85
CA SER A 686 10.18 -7.48 -2.17
C SER A 686 11.27 -6.82 -1.34
N ILE A 687 11.47 -7.27 -0.11
CA ILE A 687 12.53 -6.77 0.75
C ILE A 687 13.17 -7.99 1.39
N SER A 688 14.47 -8.17 1.15
CA SER A 688 15.26 -9.15 1.88
C SER A 688 15.39 -8.67 3.32
N VAL A 689 15.14 -9.56 4.28
CA VAL A 689 15.07 -9.24 5.72
C VAL A 689 16.14 -9.96 6.52
N GLY A 690 17.10 -10.59 5.86
CA GLY A 690 18.26 -11.19 6.51
C GLY A 690 18.84 -12.35 5.74
N GLU A 691 20.08 -12.67 6.09
CA GLU A 691 20.78 -13.86 5.64
C GLU A 691 21.24 -14.69 6.83
N VAL A 692 21.21 -16.01 6.71
CA VAL A 692 21.71 -16.93 7.73
C VAL A 692 22.64 -17.99 7.15
N VAL A 693 23.58 -18.44 7.98
CA VAL A 693 24.42 -19.61 7.69
C VAL A 693 24.13 -20.70 8.74
N MET A 694 23.70 -21.85 8.26
CA MET A 694 23.35 -23.01 9.07
C MET A 694 24.62 -23.79 9.48
N ASP A 695 24.51 -24.68 10.46
CA ASP A 695 25.66 -25.47 10.97
C ASP A 695 26.27 -26.38 9.91
N ASP A 696 25.48 -26.80 8.92
CA ASP A 696 25.91 -27.59 7.78
C ASP A 696 26.57 -26.75 6.66
N GLY A 697 26.72 -25.43 6.88
CA GLY A 697 27.29 -24.49 5.94
C GLY A 697 26.31 -23.99 4.87
N LYS A 698 25.05 -24.48 4.85
CA LYS A 698 24.03 -23.94 3.94
C LYS A 698 23.74 -22.49 4.28
N ARG A 699 23.55 -21.70 3.24
CA ARG A 699 23.30 -20.26 3.34
C ARG A 699 21.94 -19.93 2.76
N TRP A 700 21.17 -19.14 3.51
CA TRP A 700 19.81 -18.77 3.15
C TRP A 700 19.62 -17.26 3.26
N GLU A 701 19.01 -16.66 2.25
CA GLU A 701 18.47 -15.31 2.24
C GLU A 701 16.95 -15.39 2.41
N LEU A 702 16.40 -14.61 3.34
CA LEU A 702 14.98 -14.51 3.61
C LEU A 702 14.44 -13.23 2.97
N GLN A 703 13.41 -13.33 2.13
CA GLN A 703 12.83 -12.19 1.42
C GLN A 703 11.32 -12.14 1.58
N LEU A 704 10.80 -11.05 2.15
CA LEU A 704 9.37 -10.80 2.27
C LEU A 704 8.84 -10.17 0.98
N LYS A 705 7.92 -10.84 0.29
CA LYS A 705 7.21 -10.34 -0.88
C LYS A 705 5.84 -9.80 -0.46
N GLY A 706 5.55 -8.55 -0.78
CA GLY A 706 4.42 -7.77 -0.24
C GLY A 706 4.80 -6.81 0.89
N ALA A 707 6.10 -6.62 1.10
CA ALA A 707 6.69 -5.89 2.23
C ALA A 707 6.61 -4.35 2.14
N GLY A 708 5.84 -3.80 1.21
CA GLY A 708 5.72 -2.36 0.99
C GLY A 708 6.58 -1.87 -0.17
N CYS A 709 6.49 -0.56 -0.46
CA CYS A 709 7.21 0.03 -1.57
C CYS A 709 8.70 0.19 -1.31
N THR A 710 9.47 0.06 -2.37
CA THR A 710 10.91 0.32 -2.44
C THR A 710 11.20 1.38 -3.51
N PRO A 711 12.47 1.76 -3.78
CA PRO A 711 12.77 2.67 -4.89
C PRO A 711 12.35 2.13 -6.26
N PHE A 712 12.11 0.82 -6.33
CA PHE A 712 11.74 0.09 -7.52
C PHE A 712 10.23 -0.15 -7.64
N CYS A 713 9.39 0.50 -6.80
CA CYS A 713 7.94 0.23 -6.71
C CYS A 713 7.13 0.54 -7.99
N ARG A 714 7.74 1.06 -9.07
CA ARG A 714 7.16 1.32 -10.42
C ARG A 714 5.78 2.03 -10.48
N GLY A 715 5.30 2.60 -9.38
CA GLY A 715 3.97 3.24 -9.27
C GLY A 715 2.88 2.35 -8.68
N PHE A 716 3.22 1.13 -8.26
CA PHE A 716 2.33 0.21 -7.55
C PHE A 716 2.37 0.46 -6.03
N ASP A 717 1.56 -0.29 -5.27
CA ASP A 717 1.38 -0.12 -3.82
C ASP A 717 2.42 -0.86 -2.95
N GLY A 718 3.32 -1.64 -3.56
CA GLY A 718 4.32 -2.43 -2.83
C GLY A 718 3.73 -3.62 -2.05
N ARG A 719 2.42 -3.88 -2.16
CA ARG A 719 1.73 -4.97 -1.47
C ARG A 719 1.59 -6.20 -2.37
N ALA A 720 1.45 -7.36 -1.74
CA ALA A 720 0.94 -8.57 -2.37
C ALA A 720 -0.43 -8.90 -1.75
N VAL A 721 -1.24 -9.71 -2.43
CA VAL A 721 -2.57 -10.10 -1.96
C VAL A 721 -2.62 -11.59 -1.67
N LEU A 722 -3.56 -12.04 -0.84
CA LEU A 722 -3.69 -13.42 -0.39
C LEU A 722 -3.67 -14.42 -1.55
N ARG A 723 -4.46 -14.17 -2.59
CA ARG A 723 -4.55 -15.04 -3.78
C ARG A 723 -3.21 -15.27 -4.47
N SER A 724 -2.48 -14.20 -4.83
CA SER A 724 -1.18 -14.34 -5.49
C SER A 724 -0.14 -14.97 -4.57
N SER A 725 -0.19 -14.65 -3.28
CA SER A 725 0.79 -15.07 -2.28
C SER A 725 0.63 -16.55 -1.93
N LEU A 726 -0.62 -17.05 -1.85
CA LEU A 726 -0.94 -18.46 -1.64
C LEU A 726 -0.56 -19.32 -2.85
N ARG A 727 -0.82 -18.85 -4.07
CA ARG A 727 -0.39 -19.53 -5.30
C ARG A 727 1.12 -19.71 -5.35
N GLU A 728 1.86 -18.64 -5.05
CA GLU A 728 3.32 -18.68 -5.00
C GLU A 728 3.84 -19.61 -3.89
N PHE A 729 3.27 -19.56 -2.69
CA PHE A 729 3.65 -20.44 -1.59
C PHE A 729 3.48 -21.92 -1.97
N LEU A 730 2.30 -22.31 -2.44
CA LEU A 730 2.01 -23.71 -2.81
C LEU A 730 2.85 -24.18 -4.00
N ALA A 731 3.03 -23.34 -5.02
CA ALA A 731 3.82 -23.71 -6.19
C ALA A 731 5.31 -23.81 -5.89
N SER A 732 5.86 -22.91 -5.06
CA SER A 732 7.27 -22.96 -4.66
C SER A 732 7.61 -24.27 -3.96
N GLU A 733 6.78 -24.68 -3.00
CA GLU A 733 7.00 -25.91 -2.24
C GLU A 733 6.70 -27.16 -3.07
N ALA A 734 5.67 -27.12 -3.92
CA ALA A 734 5.41 -28.20 -4.86
C ALA A 734 6.58 -28.42 -5.82
N MET A 735 7.20 -27.35 -6.35
CA MET A 735 8.37 -27.47 -7.23
C MET A 735 9.56 -28.14 -6.53
N TYR A 736 9.78 -27.83 -5.25
CA TYR A 736 10.81 -28.49 -4.45
C TYR A 736 10.55 -29.99 -4.32
N HIS A 737 9.34 -30.38 -3.95
CA HIS A 737 8.95 -31.79 -3.80
C HIS A 737 8.82 -32.53 -5.15
N LEU A 738 8.63 -31.80 -6.25
CA LEU A 738 8.74 -32.31 -7.61
C LEU A 738 10.21 -32.53 -8.05
N ASN A 739 11.19 -32.20 -7.21
CA ASN A 739 12.62 -32.21 -7.52
C ASN A 739 13.01 -31.23 -8.65
N VAL A 740 12.28 -30.12 -8.77
CA VAL A 740 12.64 -29.02 -9.68
C VAL A 740 13.38 -27.95 -8.88
N PRO A 741 14.60 -27.52 -9.28
CA PRO A 741 15.29 -26.42 -8.61
C PRO A 741 14.41 -25.18 -8.52
N THR A 742 14.23 -24.64 -7.33
CA THR A 742 13.28 -23.54 -7.06
C THR A 742 13.69 -22.71 -5.86
N THR A 743 13.26 -21.45 -5.80
CA THR A 743 13.14 -20.74 -4.52
C THR A 743 12.07 -21.40 -3.67
N ARG A 744 12.27 -21.40 -2.36
CA ARG A 744 11.40 -21.99 -1.35
C ARG A 744 10.49 -20.93 -0.73
N ALA A 745 9.46 -21.36 -0.02
CA ALA A 745 8.60 -20.48 0.76
C ALA A 745 8.52 -20.97 2.21
N LEU A 746 8.89 -20.11 3.16
CA LEU A 746 8.86 -20.43 4.58
C LEU A 746 7.46 -20.28 5.15
N CYS A 747 6.78 -19.16 4.90
CA CYS A 747 5.45 -18.89 5.42
C CYS A 747 4.66 -17.90 4.57
N LEU A 748 3.36 -17.88 4.82
CA LEU A 748 2.40 -16.92 4.30
C LEU A 748 1.63 -16.30 5.46
N VAL A 749 1.70 -14.98 5.58
CA VAL A 749 0.91 -14.18 6.53
C VAL A 749 -0.07 -13.31 5.77
N MET A 750 -1.26 -13.08 6.32
CA MET A 750 -2.25 -12.17 5.76
C MET A 750 -2.65 -11.10 6.77
N SER A 751 -3.08 -9.94 6.27
CA SER A 751 -3.78 -8.95 7.06
C SER A 751 -5.28 -9.21 7.02
N GLU A 752 -5.92 -9.12 8.19
CA GLU A 752 -7.37 -9.19 8.31
C GLU A 752 -8.04 -7.82 8.19
N SER A 753 -7.26 -6.73 8.17
CA SER A 753 -7.76 -5.36 8.12
C SER A 753 -7.31 -4.55 6.90
N GLU A 754 -6.21 -4.93 6.26
CA GLU A 754 -5.70 -4.27 5.05
C GLU A 754 -6.07 -5.07 3.80
N SER A 755 -6.55 -4.36 2.78
CA SER A 755 -6.83 -4.92 1.45
C SER A 755 -6.27 -4.01 0.37
N ALA A 756 -5.81 -4.60 -0.73
CA ALA A 756 -5.27 -3.88 -1.87
C ALA A 756 -6.10 -4.12 -3.14
N PRO A 757 -6.33 -3.08 -3.98
CA PRO A 757 -7.06 -3.24 -5.23
C PRO A 757 -6.22 -4.02 -6.24
N ARG A 758 -6.80 -5.03 -6.87
CA ARG A 758 -6.18 -5.81 -7.95
C ARG A 758 -7.14 -5.86 -9.13
N GLU A 759 -6.58 -5.64 -10.31
CA GLU A 759 -7.31 -5.93 -11.54
C GLU A 759 -7.39 -7.44 -11.72
N TRP A 760 -8.61 -7.94 -11.86
CA TRP A 760 -8.89 -9.32 -12.15
C TRP A 760 -9.97 -9.42 -13.23
N LEU A 761 -9.57 -9.88 -14.41
CA LEU A 761 -10.42 -10.00 -15.60
C LEU A 761 -11.17 -8.70 -15.99
N GLY A 762 -10.55 -7.53 -15.78
CA GLY A 762 -11.14 -6.24 -16.11
C GLY A 762 -12.03 -5.66 -15.01
N GLU A 763 -12.15 -6.32 -13.87
CA GLU A 763 -12.79 -5.80 -12.66
C GLU A 763 -11.74 -5.46 -11.59
N THR A 764 -11.98 -4.42 -10.79
CA THR A 764 -11.13 -4.13 -9.63
C THR A 764 -11.70 -4.83 -8.40
N LEU A 765 -10.97 -5.80 -7.88
CA LEU A 765 -11.31 -6.50 -6.63
C LEU A 765 -10.40 -5.99 -5.50
N PHE A 766 -10.95 -5.87 -4.29
CA PHE A 766 -10.15 -5.60 -3.10
C PHE A 766 -9.85 -6.94 -2.44
N GLU A 767 -8.59 -7.34 -2.46
CA GLU A 767 -8.14 -8.61 -1.91
C GLU A 767 -7.31 -8.36 -0.64
N PRO A 768 -7.42 -9.21 0.40
CA PRO A 768 -6.62 -9.05 1.61
C PRO A 768 -5.13 -8.97 1.29
N CYS A 769 -4.44 -8.01 1.90
CA CYS A 769 -2.99 -7.90 1.78
C CYS A 769 -2.33 -9.11 2.44
N ALA A 770 -1.24 -9.60 1.84
CA ALA A 770 -0.48 -10.73 2.36
C ALA A 770 1.02 -10.53 2.13
N MET A 771 1.83 -11.23 2.93
CA MET A 771 3.26 -11.37 2.72
C MET A 771 3.67 -12.84 2.67
N THR A 772 4.44 -13.21 1.65
CA THR A 772 5.11 -14.52 1.59
C THR A 772 6.58 -14.33 1.93
N CYS A 773 7.09 -15.10 2.89
CA CYS A 773 8.53 -15.19 3.14
C CYS A 773 9.13 -16.23 2.18
N ARG A 774 9.88 -15.74 1.20
CA ARG A 774 10.64 -16.54 0.23
C ARG A 774 12.02 -16.84 0.79
N VAL A 775 12.55 -18.01 0.49
CA VAL A 775 13.89 -18.42 0.93
C VAL A 775 14.68 -19.00 -0.24
N SER A 776 15.93 -18.58 -0.39
CA SER A 776 16.84 -19.08 -1.43
C SER A 776 18.29 -18.87 -0.99
N SER A 777 19.26 -19.56 -1.63
CA SER A 777 20.67 -19.23 -1.40
C SER A 777 21.04 -17.84 -1.91
N SER A 778 20.28 -17.27 -2.84
CA SER A 778 20.24 -15.84 -3.16
C SER A 778 19.03 -15.53 -4.04
N PHE A 779 18.74 -14.25 -4.27
CA PHE A 779 17.75 -13.81 -5.27
C PHE A 779 18.40 -13.19 -6.53
N LEU A 780 19.66 -13.56 -6.80
CA LEU A 780 20.45 -13.12 -7.94
C LEU A 780 19.90 -13.61 -9.28
N ARG A 781 19.92 -12.72 -10.28
CA ARG A 781 19.30 -12.94 -11.60
C ARG A 781 20.23 -12.52 -12.73
N VAL A 782 19.99 -13.01 -13.95
CA VAL A 782 20.65 -12.50 -15.17
C VAL A 782 20.45 -10.99 -15.30
N GLY A 783 19.27 -10.49 -14.96
CA GLY A 783 18.95 -9.06 -14.93
C GLY A 783 19.85 -8.22 -14.00
N HIS A 784 20.45 -8.82 -12.97
CA HIS A 784 21.47 -8.12 -12.18
C HIS A 784 22.75 -7.95 -13.01
N LEU A 785 23.28 -9.04 -13.60
CA LEU A 785 24.47 -8.97 -14.45
C LEU A 785 24.32 -7.92 -15.56
N GLU A 786 23.17 -7.92 -16.23
CA GLU A 786 22.88 -6.95 -17.29
C GLU A 786 22.91 -5.49 -16.79
N LEU A 787 22.34 -5.22 -15.62
CA LEU A 787 22.32 -3.87 -15.07
C LEU A 787 23.73 -3.35 -14.82
N PHE A 788 24.56 -4.12 -14.14
CA PHE A 788 25.93 -3.69 -13.81
C PHE A 788 26.84 -3.67 -15.03
N ALA A 789 26.60 -4.55 -16.02
CA ALA A 789 27.29 -4.47 -17.31
C ALA A 789 26.91 -3.21 -18.09
N ARG A 790 25.64 -2.80 -18.09
CA ARG A 790 25.18 -1.53 -18.68
C ARG A 790 25.87 -0.33 -18.02
N ARG A 791 25.86 -0.27 -16.69
CA ARG A 791 26.56 0.79 -15.93
C ARG A 791 28.05 0.82 -16.23
N ALA A 792 28.69 -0.33 -16.37
CA ALA A 792 30.10 -0.43 -16.73
C ALA A 792 30.39 0.14 -18.14
N ARG A 793 29.50 -0.08 -19.12
CA ARG A 793 29.61 0.52 -20.47
C ARG A 793 29.42 2.03 -20.45
N ASP A 794 28.49 2.52 -19.62
CA ASP A 794 28.17 3.94 -19.52
C ASP A 794 29.24 4.74 -18.76
N GLY A 795 30.11 4.08 -17.99
CA GLY A 795 31.19 4.71 -17.22
C GLY A 795 30.69 5.65 -16.12
N SER A 796 29.46 5.43 -15.65
CA SER A 796 28.72 6.39 -14.83
C SER A 796 29.18 6.47 -13.37
N TRP A 797 29.92 5.47 -12.86
CA TRP A 797 30.30 5.39 -11.45
C TRP A 797 31.59 4.59 -11.17
N GLY A 798 32.45 5.16 -10.32
CA GLY A 798 33.67 4.50 -9.81
C GLY A 798 34.70 4.11 -10.87
N GLU A 799 35.51 3.10 -10.55
CA GLU A 799 36.36 2.43 -11.55
C GLU A 799 35.47 1.63 -12.51
N PRO A 800 35.60 1.78 -13.84
CA PRO A 800 34.77 1.07 -14.81
C PRO A 800 34.73 -0.45 -14.57
N GLY A 801 33.52 -0.98 -14.43
CA GLY A 801 33.26 -2.41 -14.21
C GLY A 801 33.52 -2.92 -12.79
N SER A 802 33.85 -2.07 -11.82
CA SER A 802 34.08 -2.48 -10.43
C SER A 802 32.83 -3.08 -9.78
N GLU A 803 31.66 -2.44 -9.89
CA GLU A 803 30.38 -3.00 -9.39
C GLU A 803 30.07 -4.36 -10.01
N LEU A 804 30.24 -4.49 -11.34
CA LEU A 804 30.04 -5.77 -12.02
C LEU A 804 30.98 -6.86 -11.49
N ARG A 805 32.28 -6.55 -11.31
CA ARG A 805 33.25 -7.50 -10.73
C ARG A 805 32.82 -7.96 -9.34
N GLN A 806 32.46 -7.03 -8.46
CA GLN A 806 32.05 -7.33 -7.09
C GLN A 806 30.79 -8.19 -7.05
N LEU A 807 29.75 -7.81 -7.80
CA LEU A 807 28.54 -8.59 -7.90
C LEU A 807 28.82 -10.01 -8.40
N VAL A 808 29.64 -10.17 -9.43
CA VAL A 808 29.97 -11.50 -9.99
C VAL A 808 30.72 -12.35 -8.98
N MET A 809 31.70 -11.79 -8.26
CA MET A 809 32.38 -12.52 -7.17
C MET A 809 31.43 -12.93 -6.06
N HIS A 810 30.50 -12.04 -5.67
CA HIS A 810 29.48 -12.37 -4.69
C HIS A 810 28.55 -13.48 -5.21
N ALA A 811 28.05 -13.36 -6.44
CA ALA A 811 27.18 -14.34 -7.08
C ALA A 811 27.81 -15.73 -7.17
N MET A 812 29.11 -15.79 -7.49
CA MET A 812 29.85 -17.05 -7.49
C MET A 812 29.91 -17.69 -6.12
N ARG A 813 30.24 -16.94 -5.05
CA ARG A 813 30.25 -17.49 -3.69
C ARG A 813 28.88 -18.04 -3.25
N ARG A 814 27.80 -17.44 -3.73
CA ARG A 814 26.42 -17.81 -3.37
C ARG A 814 25.87 -18.98 -4.17
N GLU A 815 26.07 -18.96 -5.48
CA GLU A 815 25.42 -19.90 -6.40
C GLU A 815 26.37 -20.94 -6.97
N TYR A 816 27.68 -20.67 -6.99
CA TYR A 816 28.71 -21.53 -7.58
C TYR A 816 29.90 -21.73 -6.62
N PRO A 817 29.67 -22.10 -5.35
CA PRO A 817 30.76 -22.30 -4.40
C PRO A 817 31.75 -23.38 -4.86
N GLU A 818 31.31 -24.35 -5.67
CA GLU A 818 32.16 -25.37 -6.27
C GLU A 818 33.15 -24.81 -7.32
N CYS A 819 32.91 -23.61 -7.83
CA CYS A 819 33.77 -22.92 -8.78
C CYS A 819 34.71 -21.90 -8.10
N TRP A 820 34.56 -21.69 -6.79
CA TRP A 820 35.28 -20.69 -6.03
C TRP A 820 36.68 -21.17 -5.61
N ASP A 821 37.70 -20.41 -6.00
CA ASP A 821 39.09 -20.58 -5.53
C ASP A 821 39.59 -19.20 -5.04
N ALA A 822 39.99 -19.11 -3.78
CA ALA A 822 40.39 -17.85 -3.14
C ALA A 822 41.68 -17.25 -3.71
N ASP A 823 42.55 -18.07 -4.30
CA ASP A 823 43.87 -17.65 -4.81
C ASP A 823 43.82 -17.13 -6.26
N ASP A 824 42.71 -17.37 -6.96
CA ASP A 824 42.53 -16.98 -8.35
C ASP A 824 42.14 -15.51 -8.59
N THR A 825 42.43 -15.01 -9.79
CA THR A 825 41.93 -13.73 -10.27
C THR A 825 40.49 -13.84 -10.78
N THR A 826 39.86 -12.69 -11.10
CA THR A 826 38.45 -12.62 -11.54
C THR A 826 38.15 -13.49 -12.76
N GLU A 827 39.00 -13.45 -13.76
CA GLU A 827 38.73 -14.08 -15.06
C GLU A 827 38.67 -15.62 -14.99
N PRO A 828 39.68 -16.34 -14.44
CA PRO A 828 39.61 -17.79 -14.29
C PRO A 828 38.35 -18.27 -13.54
N ARG A 829 37.94 -17.51 -12.52
CA ARG A 829 36.70 -17.75 -11.77
C ARG A 829 35.47 -17.64 -12.68
N VAL A 830 35.34 -16.53 -13.41
CA VAL A 830 34.21 -16.32 -14.34
C VAL A 830 34.15 -17.44 -15.38
N LYS A 831 35.29 -17.80 -16.00
CA LYS A 831 35.37 -18.89 -16.99
C LYS A 831 34.85 -20.22 -16.42
N ARG A 832 35.25 -20.59 -15.20
CA ARG A 832 34.78 -21.82 -14.54
C ARG A 832 33.28 -21.83 -14.27
N MET A 833 32.65 -20.68 -14.02
CA MET A 833 31.22 -20.59 -13.74
C MET A 833 30.35 -20.78 -15.00
N LEU A 834 30.84 -20.44 -16.20
CA LEU A 834 30.00 -20.37 -17.41
C LEU A 834 29.35 -21.72 -17.77
N ARG A 835 30.11 -22.82 -17.75
CA ARG A 835 29.58 -24.16 -18.09
C ARG A 835 28.56 -24.67 -17.06
N PRO A 836 28.82 -24.62 -15.74
CA PRO A 836 27.81 -24.90 -14.73
C PRO A 836 26.53 -24.05 -14.89
N MET A 837 26.66 -22.75 -15.21
CA MET A 837 25.51 -21.89 -15.46
C MET A 837 24.70 -22.37 -16.67
N ALA A 838 25.36 -22.70 -17.78
CA ALA A 838 24.72 -23.24 -18.97
C ALA A 838 23.94 -24.52 -18.67
N LEU A 839 24.58 -25.48 -18.00
CA LEU A 839 24.00 -26.78 -17.64
C LEU A 839 22.79 -26.62 -16.72
N ARG A 840 22.88 -25.76 -15.69
CA ARG A 840 21.77 -25.52 -14.76
C ARG A 840 20.58 -24.84 -15.44
N MET A 841 20.80 -23.89 -16.36
CA MET A 841 19.72 -23.27 -17.13
C MET A 841 19.07 -24.24 -18.11
N ALA A 842 19.87 -25.05 -18.82
CA ALA A 842 19.36 -26.08 -19.72
C ALA A 842 18.53 -27.13 -18.97
N ARG A 843 19.05 -27.60 -17.83
CA ARG A 843 18.36 -28.55 -16.95
C ARG A 843 17.05 -27.98 -16.42
N LEU A 844 17.02 -26.72 -15.95
CA LEU A 844 15.80 -26.09 -15.45
C LEU A 844 14.69 -26.06 -16.53
N ALA A 845 15.02 -25.72 -17.77
CA ALA A 845 14.05 -25.73 -18.87
C ALA A 845 13.51 -27.15 -19.16
N ALA A 846 14.36 -28.16 -19.08
CA ALA A 846 13.96 -29.57 -19.24
C ALA A 846 13.09 -30.05 -18.07
N GLU A 847 13.41 -29.66 -16.83
CA GLU A 847 12.63 -29.99 -15.63
C GLU A 847 11.24 -29.33 -15.67
N TRP A 848 11.14 -28.08 -16.12
CA TRP A 848 9.85 -27.43 -16.37
C TRP A 848 9.03 -28.20 -17.40
N TRP A 849 9.66 -28.64 -18.49
CA TRP A 849 8.99 -29.49 -19.47
C TRP A 849 8.53 -30.81 -18.84
N ARG A 850 9.37 -31.48 -18.05
CA ARG A 850 9.09 -32.78 -17.42
C ARG A 850 7.79 -32.76 -16.62
N VAL A 851 7.58 -31.71 -15.82
CA VAL A 851 6.40 -31.56 -14.95
C VAL A 851 5.26 -30.77 -15.58
N GLY A 852 5.42 -30.29 -16.82
CA GLY A 852 4.40 -29.50 -17.52
C GLY A 852 4.26 -28.08 -17.00
N PHE A 853 5.30 -27.51 -16.40
CA PHE A 853 5.28 -26.14 -15.88
C PHE A 853 5.59 -25.12 -16.97
N CYS A 854 4.78 -24.06 -17.04
CA CYS A 854 5.04 -22.87 -17.82
C CYS A 854 5.22 -21.68 -16.88
N GLN A 855 6.41 -21.07 -16.88
CA GLN A 855 6.71 -19.92 -16.03
C GLN A 855 5.93 -18.66 -16.49
N GLY A 856 5.69 -18.54 -17.80
CA GLY A 856 4.82 -17.53 -18.40
C GLY A 856 5.47 -16.17 -18.66
N ASN A 857 6.58 -15.83 -18.00
CA ASN A 857 7.30 -14.56 -18.16
C ASN A 857 8.82 -14.71 -17.93
N PHE A 858 9.47 -15.65 -18.64
CA PHE A 858 10.87 -16.06 -18.40
C PHE A 858 11.89 -15.07 -19.00
N GLN A 859 11.76 -13.81 -18.59
CA GLN A 859 12.64 -12.70 -18.87
C GLN A 859 13.92 -12.78 -18.01
N SER A 860 14.93 -11.97 -18.31
CA SER A 860 16.21 -12.04 -17.61
C SER A 860 16.15 -11.66 -16.12
N ASP A 861 15.18 -10.83 -15.71
CA ASP A 861 14.90 -10.52 -14.30
C ASP A 861 14.20 -11.68 -13.56
N ASN A 862 13.59 -12.62 -14.27
CA ASN A 862 13.04 -13.86 -13.72
C ASN A 862 13.96 -15.07 -13.97
N CYS A 863 15.14 -14.85 -14.53
CA CYS A 863 16.14 -15.88 -14.76
C CYS A 863 17.16 -15.90 -13.62
N HIS A 864 16.96 -16.80 -12.66
CA HIS A 864 17.85 -16.94 -11.50
C HIS A 864 19.26 -17.41 -11.92
N LEU A 865 20.31 -16.78 -11.40
CA LEU A 865 21.70 -17.09 -11.81
C LEU A 865 22.11 -18.53 -11.52
N GLY A 866 21.65 -19.10 -10.41
CA GLY A 866 21.93 -20.50 -10.05
C GLY A 866 21.03 -21.55 -10.72
N GLY A 867 20.19 -21.17 -11.68
CA GLY A 867 19.29 -22.11 -12.38
C GLY A 867 18.15 -22.65 -11.51
N LYS A 868 17.43 -21.76 -10.82
CA LYS A 868 16.26 -22.08 -9.99
C LYS A 868 15.01 -21.40 -10.54
N THR A 869 13.85 -22.02 -10.33
CA THR A 869 12.56 -21.39 -10.56
C THR A 869 12.40 -20.20 -9.62
N LEU A 870 12.01 -19.05 -10.17
CA LEU A 870 11.93 -17.77 -9.47
C LEU A 870 10.68 -17.00 -9.94
N ASP A 871 10.08 -16.26 -9.00
CA ASP A 871 8.97 -15.32 -9.20
C ASP A 871 7.72 -15.96 -9.83
N PHE A 872 6.91 -16.59 -8.97
CA PHE A 872 5.66 -17.24 -9.34
C PHE A 872 4.54 -16.21 -9.55
N GLY A 873 4.60 -15.49 -10.68
CA GLY A 873 3.58 -14.55 -11.12
C GLY A 873 2.49 -15.25 -11.95
N PRO A 874 2.43 -15.00 -13.28
CA PRO A 874 1.47 -15.65 -14.17
C PRO A 874 2.00 -17.01 -14.64
N PHE A 875 2.30 -17.93 -13.71
CA PHE A 875 2.67 -19.31 -14.02
C PHE A 875 1.44 -20.21 -14.17
N GLY A 876 1.65 -21.39 -14.75
CA GLY A 876 0.66 -22.47 -14.76
C GLY A 876 1.25 -23.83 -15.04
N PHE A 877 0.67 -24.86 -14.42
CA PHE A 877 0.89 -26.26 -14.79
C PHE A 877 -0.09 -26.63 -15.90
N MET A 878 0.44 -27.11 -17.01
CA MET A 878 -0.32 -27.52 -18.17
C MET A 878 -1.20 -28.72 -17.81
N GLU A 879 -2.50 -28.56 -18.03
CA GLU A 879 -3.48 -29.63 -17.88
C GLU A 879 -3.67 -30.28 -19.25
N LYS A 880 -4.60 -29.76 -20.07
CA LYS A 880 -4.69 -30.12 -21.48
C LYS A 880 -3.38 -29.80 -22.21
N TYR A 881 -2.76 -30.79 -22.85
CA TYR A 881 -1.54 -30.57 -23.61
C TYR A 881 -1.78 -29.58 -24.75
N ASN A 882 -1.01 -28.50 -24.73
CA ASN A 882 -0.96 -27.49 -25.77
C ASN A 882 0.46 -26.91 -25.82
N PRO A 883 1.23 -27.12 -26.90
CA PRO A 883 2.59 -26.59 -27.01
C PRO A 883 2.64 -25.05 -26.96
N HIS A 884 1.52 -24.39 -27.26
CA HIS A 884 1.35 -22.94 -27.20
C HIS A 884 0.76 -22.44 -25.87
N TYR A 885 0.66 -23.29 -24.85
CA TYR A 885 0.18 -22.89 -23.52
C TYR A 885 1.07 -21.79 -22.92
N CYS A 886 0.45 -20.69 -22.49
CA CYS A 886 1.08 -19.62 -21.71
C CYS A 886 0.00 -19.03 -20.82
N SER A 887 0.21 -18.99 -19.51
CA SER A 887 -0.72 -18.41 -18.54
C SER A 887 -0.73 -16.88 -18.53
N TRP A 888 0.25 -16.25 -19.17
CA TRP A 888 0.29 -14.80 -19.39
C TRP A 888 -0.09 -14.47 -20.84
N THR A 889 -1.18 -13.72 -21.03
CA THR A 889 -1.67 -13.33 -22.37
C THR A 889 -0.65 -12.51 -23.17
N GLY A 890 0.09 -11.62 -22.50
CA GLY A 890 1.16 -10.84 -23.13
C GLY A 890 2.45 -11.63 -23.43
N GLY A 891 2.55 -12.87 -22.96
CA GLY A 891 3.75 -13.71 -23.09
C GLY A 891 3.72 -14.69 -24.26
N ALA A 892 2.59 -14.81 -24.96
CA ALA A 892 2.35 -15.87 -25.94
C ALA A 892 3.36 -15.88 -27.11
N GLU A 893 3.96 -14.73 -27.44
CA GLU A 893 4.96 -14.65 -28.51
C GLU A 893 6.34 -15.23 -28.13
N HIS A 894 6.65 -15.32 -26.83
CA HIS A 894 8.02 -15.57 -26.35
C HIS A 894 8.13 -16.66 -25.28
N PHE A 895 7.10 -16.85 -24.47
CA PHE A 895 7.19 -17.62 -23.22
C PHE A 895 6.17 -18.77 -23.12
N THR A 896 5.59 -19.18 -24.25
CA THR A 896 4.79 -20.42 -24.30
C THR A 896 5.61 -21.62 -23.85
N PHE A 897 4.93 -22.68 -23.43
CA PHE A 897 5.53 -23.93 -22.98
C PHE A 897 6.63 -24.43 -23.94
N ARG A 898 6.36 -24.41 -25.26
CA ARG A 898 7.35 -24.78 -26.30
C ARG A 898 8.54 -23.82 -26.42
N LEU A 899 8.38 -22.55 -26.06
CA LEU A 899 9.41 -21.51 -26.24
C LEU A 899 10.32 -21.31 -25.01
N GLN A 900 10.05 -21.97 -23.88
CA GLN A 900 10.91 -21.87 -22.68
C GLN A 900 12.40 -22.21 -22.96
N PRO A 901 12.76 -23.21 -23.78
CA PRO A 901 14.16 -23.47 -24.16
C PRO A 901 14.79 -22.31 -24.93
N LYS A 902 14.02 -21.67 -25.82
CA LYS A 902 14.49 -20.49 -26.57
C LYS A 902 14.71 -19.30 -25.64
N ALA A 903 13.83 -19.11 -24.66
CA ALA A 903 14.00 -18.09 -23.63
C ALA A 903 15.24 -18.37 -22.74
N ALA A 904 15.50 -19.64 -22.39
CA ALA A 904 16.71 -20.03 -21.66
C ALA A 904 17.99 -19.66 -22.44
N LEU A 905 18.04 -19.97 -23.74
CA LEU A 905 19.16 -19.59 -24.61
C LEU A 905 19.33 -18.06 -24.68
N ALA A 906 18.25 -17.30 -24.81
CA ALA A 906 18.29 -15.84 -24.86
C ALA A 906 18.80 -15.23 -23.53
N ASN A 907 18.39 -15.80 -22.40
CA ASN A 907 18.87 -15.37 -21.09
C ASN A 907 20.36 -15.74 -20.89
N PHE A 908 20.79 -16.93 -21.33
CA PHE A 908 22.20 -17.31 -21.28
C PHE A 908 23.08 -16.42 -22.18
N ALA A 909 22.62 -16.09 -23.38
CA ALA A 909 23.28 -15.12 -24.25
C ALA A 909 23.40 -13.73 -23.59
N SER A 910 22.37 -13.32 -22.85
CA SER A 910 22.37 -12.05 -22.12
C SER A 910 23.36 -12.07 -20.95
N ALA A 911 23.46 -13.19 -20.24
CA ALA A 911 24.47 -13.39 -19.19
C ALA A 911 25.90 -13.34 -19.76
N ILE A 912 26.16 -14.00 -20.89
CA ILE A 912 27.47 -13.96 -21.55
C ILE A 912 27.84 -12.53 -21.93
N ARG A 913 26.96 -11.81 -22.64
CA ARG A 913 27.21 -10.40 -23.00
C ARG A 913 27.50 -9.51 -21.79
N ALA A 914 26.82 -9.77 -20.67
CA ALA A 914 27.06 -9.02 -19.45
C ALA A 914 28.45 -9.28 -18.85
N LEU A 915 28.99 -10.49 -19.03
CA LEU A 915 30.28 -10.92 -18.49
C LEU A 915 31.47 -10.65 -19.43
N GLU A 916 31.25 -10.29 -20.70
CA GLU A 916 32.31 -10.09 -21.70
C GLU A 916 33.40 -9.08 -21.28
N SER A 917 33.03 -8.05 -20.51
CA SER A 917 33.98 -7.04 -20.03
C SER A 917 34.92 -7.54 -18.93
N LEU A 918 34.65 -8.72 -18.36
CA LEU A 918 35.46 -9.38 -17.33
C LEU A 918 36.37 -10.47 -17.90
N LEU A 919 36.35 -10.68 -19.21
CA LEU A 919 37.07 -11.73 -19.92
C LEU A 919 38.06 -11.11 -20.91
N ASP A 920 39.22 -11.73 -21.09
CA ASP A 920 40.19 -11.39 -22.13
C ASP A 920 39.72 -11.88 -23.52
N SER A 921 40.58 -11.86 -24.54
CA SER A 921 40.22 -12.37 -25.88
C SER A 921 39.82 -13.84 -25.87
N ASP A 922 40.57 -14.65 -25.14
CA ASP A 922 40.47 -16.10 -25.15
C ASP A 922 39.26 -16.52 -24.30
N GLY A 923 39.07 -15.89 -23.14
CA GLY A 923 37.88 -16.05 -22.31
C GLY A 923 36.59 -15.66 -23.04
N ARG A 924 36.60 -14.59 -23.85
CA ARG A 924 35.44 -14.22 -24.68
C ARG A 924 35.16 -15.26 -25.77
N GLU A 925 36.20 -15.80 -26.40
CA GLU A 925 36.03 -16.86 -27.41
C GLU A 925 35.42 -18.13 -26.78
N GLU A 926 35.93 -18.58 -25.62
CA GLU A 926 35.39 -19.71 -24.87
C GLU A 926 33.92 -19.49 -24.47
N ALA A 927 33.55 -18.29 -24.01
CA ALA A 927 32.17 -17.97 -23.68
C ALA A 927 31.25 -18.08 -24.93
N GLN A 928 31.70 -17.57 -26.07
CA GLN A 928 30.96 -17.64 -27.34
C GLN A 928 30.89 -19.07 -27.91
N GLU A 929 31.90 -19.91 -27.67
CA GLU A 929 31.87 -21.34 -27.98
C GLU A 929 30.79 -22.05 -27.16
N LEU A 930 30.76 -21.80 -25.86
CA LEU A 930 29.75 -22.38 -24.98
C LEU A 930 28.33 -21.90 -25.33
N LEU A 931 28.16 -20.64 -25.77
CA LEU A 931 26.88 -20.16 -26.29
C LEU A 931 26.42 -20.95 -27.53
N ARG A 932 27.36 -21.28 -28.42
CA ARG A 932 27.10 -22.13 -29.61
C ARG A 932 26.80 -23.58 -29.22
N GLU A 933 27.36 -24.07 -28.11
CA GLU A 933 27.09 -25.40 -27.55
C GLU A 933 25.75 -25.50 -26.80
N PHE A 934 25.24 -24.39 -26.24
CA PHE A 934 24.04 -24.38 -25.40
C PHE A 934 22.81 -25.10 -25.99
N PRO A 935 22.50 -25.01 -27.30
CA PRO A 935 21.42 -25.80 -27.91
C PRO A 935 21.61 -27.31 -27.78
N SER A 936 22.85 -27.81 -27.84
CA SER A 936 23.17 -29.23 -27.63
C SER A 936 22.98 -29.63 -26.16
N LEU A 937 23.42 -28.79 -25.22
CA LEU A 937 23.20 -29.01 -23.78
C LEU A 937 21.70 -29.04 -23.43
N LEU A 938 20.91 -28.18 -24.07
CA LEU A 938 19.45 -28.23 -23.99
C LEU A 938 18.90 -29.55 -24.56
N ALA A 939 19.36 -29.97 -25.74
CA ALA A 939 18.90 -31.20 -26.36
C ALA A 939 19.21 -32.43 -25.48
N GLU A 940 20.39 -32.49 -24.87
CA GLU A 940 20.79 -33.53 -23.92
C GLU A 940 19.91 -33.53 -22.67
N ALA A 941 19.71 -32.37 -22.03
CA ALA A 941 18.84 -32.26 -20.86
C ALA A 941 17.39 -32.69 -21.17
N PHE A 942 16.89 -32.36 -22.37
CA PHE A 942 15.55 -32.76 -22.82
C PHE A 942 15.48 -34.26 -23.16
N ALA A 943 16.53 -34.81 -23.76
CA ALA A 943 16.65 -36.24 -24.01
C ALA A 943 16.58 -37.02 -22.70
N ASP A 944 17.34 -36.62 -21.68
CA ASP A 944 17.36 -37.26 -20.37
C ASP A 944 15.97 -37.33 -19.73
N VAL A 945 15.25 -36.20 -19.67
CA VAL A 945 13.91 -36.18 -19.07
C VAL A 945 12.91 -36.98 -19.89
N ARG A 946 12.96 -36.93 -21.22
CA ARG A 946 12.03 -37.69 -22.08
C ARG A 946 12.27 -39.18 -21.98
N MET A 947 13.53 -39.59 -21.96
CA MET A 947 13.97 -40.97 -21.78
C MET A 947 13.39 -41.55 -20.48
N GLN A 948 13.60 -40.85 -19.36
CA GLN A 948 13.10 -41.28 -18.05
C GLN A 948 11.56 -41.33 -18.01
N LYS A 949 10.87 -40.34 -18.57
CA LYS A 949 9.40 -40.31 -18.59
C LYS A 949 8.77 -41.46 -19.38
N LEU A 950 9.48 -41.99 -20.39
CA LEU A 950 9.08 -43.13 -21.21
C LEU A 950 9.59 -44.47 -20.67
N GLY A 951 10.40 -44.47 -19.60
CA GLY A 951 11.00 -45.67 -19.02
C GLY A 951 12.11 -46.30 -19.86
N LEU A 952 12.65 -45.58 -20.84
CA LEU A 952 13.69 -46.09 -21.74
C LEU A 952 15.09 -45.99 -21.12
N SER A 953 16.00 -46.87 -21.52
CA SER A 953 17.39 -46.89 -21.02
C SER A 953 18.35 -46.10 -21.92
N PHE A 954 17.97 -45.81 -23.15
CA PHE A 954 18.80 -45.08 -24.11
C PHE A 954 17.99 -44.20 -25.07
N TRP A 955 18.60 -43.09 -25.51
CA TRP A 955 17.95 -42.08 -26.35
C TRP A 955 18.44 -42.14 -27.81
N ASP A 956 17.88 -43.07 -28.58
CA ASP A 956 18.18 -43.27 -30.01
C ASP A 956 17.12 -42.61 -30.94
N SER A 957 17.25 -42.83 -32.26
CA SER A 957 16.31 -42.27 -33.24
C SER A 957 14.89 -42.82 -33.10
N GLU A 958 14.72 -44.05 -32.58
CA GLU A 958 13.41 -44.65 -32.38
C GLU A 958 12.74 -44.04 -31.15
N ALA A 959 13.48 -43.83 -30.05
CA ALA A 959 13.01 -43.12 -28.86
C ALA A 959 12.53 -41.69 -29.19
N VAL A 960 13.27 -40.97 -30.05
CA VAL A 960 12.86 -39.65 -30.56
C VAL A 960 11.53 -39.75 -31.32
N GLN A 961 11.39 -40.73 -32.23
CA GLN A 961 10.15 -40.92 -33.00
C GLN A 961 8.96 -41.23 -32.09
N LEU A 962 9.11 -42.15 -31.14
CA LEU A 962 8.09 -42.50 -30.16
C LEU A 962 7.68 -41.29 -29.32
N SER A 963 8.64 -40.52 -28.82
CA SER A 963 8.36 -39.32 -28.04
C SER A 963 7.60 -38.26 -28.83
N ASP A 964 8.03 -37.97 -30.06
CA ASP A 964 7.38 -36.94 -30.88
C ASP A 964 6.00 -37.38 -31.36
N GLU A 965 5.80 -38.68 -31.64
CA GLU A 965 4.49 -39.22 -31.96
C GLU A 965 3.54 -39.17 -30.76
N LEU A 966 3.99 -39.50 -29.55
CA LEU A 966 3.19 -39.36 -28.33
C LEU A 966 2.69 -37.93 -28.16
N LEU A 967 3.58 -36.93 -28.30
CA LEU A 967 3.19 -35.53 -28.18
C LEU A 967 2.17 -35.12 -29.24
N ARG A 968 2.32 -35.59 -30.49
CA ARG A 968 1.31 -35.36 -31.55
C ARG A 968 -0.03 -36.02 -31.22
N LEU A 969 -0.02 -37.22 -30.64
CA LEU A 969 -1.23 -37.91 -30.22
C LEU A 969 -1.92 -37.15 -29.10
N MET A 970 -1.19 -36.77 -28.04
CA MET A 970 -1.70 -35.98 -26.92
C MET A 970 -2.32 -34.65 -27.39
N GLU A 971 -1.71 -33.98 -28.38
CA GLU A 971 -2.23 -32.73 -28.92
C GLU A 971 -3.54 -32.95 -29.67
N ARG A 972 -3.58 -33.95 -30.57
CA ARG A 972 -4.78 -34.26 -31.38
C ARG A 972 -5.94 -34.80 -30.55
N SER A 973 -5.65 -35.55 -29.48
CA SER A 973 -6.66 -36.11 -28.58
C SER A 973 -7.03 -35.20 -27.42
N GLN A 974 -6.39 -34.04 -27.28
CA GLN A 974 -6.58 -33.15 -26.13
C GLN A 974 -6.36 -33.90 -24.80
N ALA A 975 -5.28 -34.69 -24.73
CA ALA A 975 -4.93 -35.44 -23.53
C ALA A 975 -4.38 -34.51 -22.43
N ASP A 976 -4.61 -34.88 -21.18
CA ASP A 976 -4.00 -34.24 -20.03
C ASP A 976 -2.53 -34.61 -19.89
N TRP A 977 -1.67 -33.62 -19.66
CA TRP A 977 -0.23 -33.80 -19.53
C TRP A 977 0.12 -34.76 -18.40
N THR A 978 -0.31 -34.45 -17.17
CA THR A 978 0.13 -35.16 -15.97
C THR A 978 -0.50 -36.54 -15.90
N LEU A 979 -1.80 -36.66 -16.18
CA LEU A 979 -2.50 -37.96 -16.12
C LEU A 979 -1.94 -38.93 -17.15
N THR A 980 -1.71 -38.49 -18.39
CA THR A 980 -1.19 -39.37 -19.45
C THR A 980 0.16 -39.96 -19.05
N TRP A 981 1.12 -39.12 -18.63
CA TRP A 981 2.44 -39.60 -18.21
C TRP A 981 2.39 -40.54 -17.00
N ARG A 982 1.49 -40.27 -16.03
CA ARG A 982 1.30 -41.16 -14.88
C ARG A 982 0.70 -42.50 -15.29
N GLN A 983 -0.33 -42.48 -16.13
CA GLN A 983 -1.03 -43.69 -16.58
C GLN A 983 -0.20 -44.54 -17.53
N LEU A 984 0.74 -43.96 -18.29
CA LEU A 984 1.71 -44.76 -19.05
C LEU A 984 2.53 -45.68 -18.14
N ALA A 985 2.85 -45.26 -16.90
CA ALA A 985 3.54 -46.15 -15.96
C ALA A 985 2.68 -47.38 -15.58
N LEU A 986 1.35 -47.19 -15.46
CA LEU A 986 0.41 -48.29 -15.23
C LEU A 986 0.31 -49.20 -16.45
N VAL A 987 0.26 -48.63 -17.66
CA VAL A 987 0.25 -49.41 -18.91
C VAL A 987 1.53 -50.26 -19.06
N ALA A 988 2.69 -49.73 -18.66
CA ALA A 988 3.94 -50.49 -18.67
C ALA A 988 3.93 -51.65 -17.66
N GLU A 989 3.33 -51.43 -16.48
CA GLU A 989 3.22 -52.44 -15.42
C GLU A 989 2.22 -53.55 -15.77
N GLU A 990 1.05 -53.20 -16.31
CA GLU A 990 -0.06 -54.12 -16.59
C GLU A 990 -0.06 -54.69 -18.03
N TRP A 991 1.04 -54.53 -18.77
CA TRP A 991 1.09 -54.86 -20.20
C TRP A 991 0.61 -56.27 -20.56
N ASP A 992 1.02 -57.30 -19.82
CA ASP A 992 0.68 -58.70 -20.16
C ASP A 992 -0.85 -58.91 -20.13
N ASP A 993 -1.51 -58.38 -19.10
CA ASP A 993 -2.97 -58.45 -18.93
C ASP A 993 -3.70 -57.59 -19.97
N LEU A 994 -3.19 -56.38 -20.25
CA LEU A 994 -3.78 -55.48 -21.25
C LEU A 994 -3.64 -56.02 -22.69
N MET A 995 -2.56 -56.77 -22.98
CA MET A 995 -2.36 -57.43 -24.26
C MET A 995 -3.25 -58.65 -24.45
N GLU A 996 -3.44 -59.46 -23.40
CA GLU A 996 -4.34 -60.61 -23.45
C GLU A 996 -5.79 -60.19 -23.66
N THR A 997 -6.20 -59.09 -23.01
CA THR A 997 -7.57 -58.55 -23.10
C THR A 997 -7.81 -57.66 -24.33
N GLY A 998 -6.76 -57.14 -24.96
CA GLY A 998 -6.86 -56.17 -26.06
C GLY A 998 -7.25 -54.76 -25.60
N SER A 999 -7.10 -54.46 -24.31
CA SER A 999 -7.59 -53.24 -23.65
C SER A 999 -6.48 -52.20 -23.40
N LEU A 1000 -5.44 -52.12 -24.23
CA LEU A 1000 -4.28 -51.22 -24.05
C LEU A 1000 -4.62 -49.75 -23.74
N LEU A 1001 -5.79 -49.27 -24.19
CA LEU A 1001 -6.25 -47.90 -23.98
C LEU A 1001 -6.98 -47.67 -22.63
N GLU A 1002 -7.47 -48.73 -21.98
CA GLU A 1002 -8.34 -48.63 -20.79
C GLU A 1002 -7.73 -47.78 -19.65
N PRO A 1003 -6.41 -47.90 -19.31
CA PRO A 1003 -5.80 -47.03 -18.30
C PRO A 1003 -5.82 -45.54 -18.65
N LEU A 1004 -5.97 -45.18 -19.94
CA LEU A 1004 -5.97 -43.80 -20.42
C LEU A 1004 -7.37 -43.19 -20.53
N ASP A 1005 -8.46 -43.92 -20.27
CA ASP A 1005 -9.84 -43.43 -20.45
C ASP A 1005 -10.10 -42.09 -19.71
N GLY A 1006 -9.52 -41.94 -18.53
CA GLY A 1006 -9.62 -40.71 -17.71
C GLY A 1006 -8.72 -39.55 -18.15
N CYS A 1007 -7.91 -39.70 -19.20
CA CYS A 1007 -6.89 -38.72 -19.59
C CYS A 1007 -7.36 -37.74 -20.66
N PHE A 1008 -8.47 -37.99 -21.35
CA PHE A 1008 -8.88 -37.20 -22.52
C PHE A 1008 -10.01 -36.21 -22.20
N TYR A 1009 -9.83 -34.94 -22.59
CA TYR A 1009 -10.88 -33.92 -22.40
C TYR A 1009 -12.08 -34.09 -23.35
N GLN A 1010 -11.92 -34.91 -24.39
CA GLN A 1010 -12.97 -35.27 -25.35
C GLN A 1010 -12.87 -36.76 -25.66
N PRO A 1011 -14.00 -37.43 -25.98
CA PRO A 1011 -13.96 -38.80 -26.48
C PRO A 1011 -13.07 -38.92 -27.71
N LEU A 1012 -12.29 -39.99 -27.78
CA LEU A 1012 -11.47 -40.27 -28.95
C LEU A 1012 -12.35 -40.62 -30.15
N SER A 1013 -11.90 -40.25 -31.34
CA SER A 1013 -12.44 -40.83 -32.58
C SER A 1013 -11.85 -42.22 -32.79
N HIS A 1014 -12.55 -43.08 -33.53
CA HIS A 1014 -12.02 -44.42 -33.89
C HIS A 1014 -10.65 -44.36 -34.57
N ASP A 1015 -10.37 -43.31 -35.33
CA ASP A 1015 -9.04 -43.12 -35.92
C ASP A 1015 -8.00 -42.83 -34.83
N LEU A 1016 -8.28 -41.95 -33.87
CA LEU A 1016 -7.35 -41.64 -32.78
C LEU A 1016 -7.15 -42.84 -31.84
N GLU A 1017 -8.21 -43.59 -31.53
CA GLU A 1017 -8.11 -44.86 -30.78
C GLU A 1017 -7.12 -45.80 -31.45
N ARG A 1018 -7.26 -46.01 -32.77
CA ARG A 1018 -6.36 -46.87 -33.54
C ARG A 1018 -4.91 -46.40 -33.47
N HIS A 1019 -4.65 -45.10 -33.64
CA HIS A 1019 -3.27 -44.59 -33.59
C HIS A 1019 -2.66 -44.67 -32.18
N TRP A 1020 -3.46 -44.45 -31.13
CA TRP A 1020 -3.01 -44.66 -29.76
C TRP A 1020 -2.66 -46.12 -29.48
N SER A 1021 -3.51 -47.07 -29.87
CA SER A 1021 -3.22 -48.50 -29.70
C SER A 1021 -1.95 -48.92 -30.48
N GLN A 1022 -1.75 -48.41 -31.69
CA GLN A 1022 -0.54 -48.65 -32.47
C GLN A 1022 0.71 -48.10 -31.79
N TRP A 1023 0.64 -46.87 -31.29
CA TRP A 1023 1.76 -46.24 -30.59
C TRP A 1023 2.09 -46.97 -29.28
N LEU A 1024 1.07 -47.32 -28.48
CA LEU A 1024 1.25 -48.08 -27.23
C LEU A 1024 1.93 -49.42 -27.52
N TYR A 1025 1.45 -50.17 -28.51
CA TYR A 1025 2.06 -51.43 -28.91
C TYR A 1025 3.53 -51.27 -29.31
N ALA A 1026 3.86 -50.24 -30.11
CA ALA A 1026 5.23 -49.96 -30.53
C ALA A 1026 6.14 -49.60 -29.35
N TRP A 1027 5.69 -48.68 -28.49
CA TRP A 1027 6.43 -48.25 -27.30
C TRP A 1027 6.66 -49.41 -26.32
N LEU A 1028 5.65 -50.23 -26.05
CA LEU A 1028 5.74 -51.35 -25.11
C LEU A 1028 6.60 -52.49 -25.66
N THR A 1029 6.54 -52.75 -26.97
CA THR A 1029 7.47 -53.68 -27.66
C THR A 1029 8.91 -53.21 -27.49
N ARG A 1030 9.15 -51.90 -27.67
CA ARG A 1030 10.48 -51.30 -27.49
C ARG A 1030 10.97 -51.39 -26.05
N LEU A 1031 10.10 -51.13 -25.08
CA LEU A 1031 10.39 -51.21 -23.65
C LEU A 1031 10.74 -52.64 -23.20
N ARG A 1032 9.96 -53.62 -23.65
CA ARG A 1032 10.23 -55.06 -23.43
C ARG A 1032 11.58 -55.50 -24.00
N GLY A 1033 11.98 -54.94 -25.14
CA GLY A 1033 13.29 -55.19 -25.74
C GLY A 1033 14.49 -54.87 -24.82
N GLU A 1034 14.29 -54.05 -23.77
CA GLU A 1034 15.32 -53.72 -22.78
C GLU A 1034 15.33 -54.63 -21.55
N GLY A 1035 14.30 -55.47 -21.36
CA GLY A 1035 14.32 -56.59 -20.42
C GLY A 1035 13.91 -56.31 -18.96
N ALA A 1036 13.25 -55.18 -18.64
CA ALA A 1036 12.81 -54.89 -17.26
C ALA A 1036 11.56 -53.94 -17.19
N PRO A 1037 10.36 -54.38 -17.60
CA PRO A 1037 9.17 -53.53 -17.64
C PRO A 1037 8.71 -53.02 -16.26
N GLU A 1038 8.82 -53.83 -15.20
CA GLU A 1038 8.48 -53.42 -13.83
C GLU A 1038 9.42 -52.33 -13.32
N ALA A 1039 10.72 -52.47 -13.57
CA ALA A 1039 11.72 -51.47 -13.23
C ALA A 1039 11.53 -50.18 -14.04
N ALA A 1040 11.12 -50.30 -15.31
CA ALA A 1040 10.75 -49.16 -16.13
C ALA A 1040 9.51 -48.43 -15.57
N ALA A 1041 8.46 -49.15 -15.17
CA ALA A 1041 7.27 -48.58 -14.55
C ALA A 1041 7.60 -47.86 -13.22
N GLU A 1042 8.46 -48.44 -12.38
CA GLU A 1042 8.94 -47.80 -11.15
C GLU A 1042 9.75 -46.52 -11.44
N CYS A 1043 10.66 -46.57 -12.42
CA CYS A 1043 11.40 -45.42 -12.90
C CYS A 1043 10.45 -44.31 -13.37
N MET A 1044 9.47 -44.65 -14.22
CA MET A 1044 8.45 -43.72 -14.70
C MET A 1044 7.65 -43.11 -13.55
N ARG A 1045 7.22 -43.90 -12.55
CA ARG A 1045 6.50 -43.38 -11.36
C ARG A 1045 7.32 -42.38 -10.55
N SER A 1046 8.64 -42.53 -10.52
CA SER A 1046 9.54 -41.62 -9.80
C SER A 1046 9.74 -40.25 -10.47
N VAL A 1047 9.48 -40.16 -11.79
CA VAL A 1047 9.67 -38.93 -12.58
C VAL A 1047 8.38 -38.34 -13.15
N ASN A 1048 7.30 -39.13 -13.21
CA ASN A 1048 5.96 -38.73 -13.64
C ASN A 1048 5.08 -38.51 -12.40
N PRO A 1049 4.89 -37.25 -11.97
CA PRO A 1049 4.10 -36.97 -10.77
C PRO A 1049 2.65 -37.36 -10.95
N LYS A 1050 2.01 -37.79 -9.86
CA LYS A 1050 0.57 -38.02 -9.80
C LYS A 1050 -0.18 -36.69 -9.58
N TYR A 1051 0.42 -35.78 -8.81
CA TYR A 1051 -0.17 -34.48 -8.47
C TYR A 1051 0.74 -33.31 -8.83
N VAL A 1052 0.13 -32.26 -9.39
CA VAL A 1052 0.75 -30.95 -9.63
C VAL A 1052 -0.21 -29.85 -9.21
N PRO A 1053 0.28 -28.62 -8.92
CA PRO A 1053 -0.55 -27.45 -8.59
C PRO A 1053 -1.42 -26.96 -9.75
N ARG A 1054 -2.46 -27.72 -10.11
CA ARG A 1054 -3.39 -27.35 -11.18
C ARG A 1054 -4.08 -26.05 -10.83
N ASN A 1055 -4.36 -25.22 -11.83
CA ASN A 1055 -4.95 -23.90 -11.61
C ASN A 1055 -6.30 -23.96 -10.87
N TRP A 1056 -7.13 -24.98 -11.13
CA TRP A 1056 -8.39 -25.16 -10.41
C TRP A 1056 -8.21 -25.60 -8.95
N MET A 1057 -7.16 -26.36 -8.63
CA MET A 1057 -6.83 -26.70 -7.24
C MET A 1057 -6.42 -25.43 -6.48
N LEU A 1058 -5.58 -24.61 -7.11
CA LEU A 1058 -5.15 -23.33 -6.54
C LEU A 1058 -6.34 -22.37 -6.37
N LEU A 1059 -7.27 -22.33 -7.33
CA LEU A 1059 -8.55 -21.59 -7.23
C LEU A 1059 -9.33 -22.01 -5.99
N GLU A 1060 -9.56 -23.32 -5.81
CA GLU A 1060 -10.26 -23.82 -4.62
C GLU A 1060 -9.58 -23.37 -3.32
N ALA A 1061 -8.25 -23.39 -3.29
CA ALA A 1061 -7.50 -23.02 -2.09
C ALA A 1061 -7.62 -21.53 -1.76
N TYR A 1062 -7.45 -20.63 -2.73
CA TYR A 1062 -7.53 -19.20 -2.43
C TYR A 1062 -8.96 -18.72 -2.19
N GLU A 1063 -9.98 -19.30 -2.84
CA GLU A 1063 -11.38 -18.95 -2.55
C GLU A 1063 -11.78 -19.40 -1.13
N ALA A 1064 -11.30 -20.57 -0.70
CA ALA A 1064 -11.51 -21.02 0.68
C ALA A 1064 -10.76 -20.11 1.67
N ALA A 1065 -9.51 -19.73 1.35
CA ALA A 1065 -8.69 -18.87 2.20
C ALA A 1065 -9.27 -17.46 2.35
N GLU A 1066 -9.84 -16.88 1.29
CA GLU A 1066 -10.56 -15.60 1.34
C GLU A 1066 -11.78 -15.64 2.28
N ALA A 1067 -12.40 -16.81 2.43
CA ALA A 1067 -13.48 -17.04 3.39
C ALA A 1067 -12.98 -17.41 4.81
N GLY A 1068 -11.67 -17.32 5.06
CA GLY A 1068 -11.03 -17.67 6.34
C GLY A 1068 -10.87 -19.17 6.59
N ASN A 1069 -11.02 -20.01 5.56
CA ASN A 1069 -10.84 -21.46 5.65
C ASN A 1069 -9.53 -21.91 4.98
N PHE A 1070 -8.52 -22.21 5.78
CA PHE A 1070 -7.20 -22.63 5.30
C PHE A 1070 -7.04 -24.15 5.11
N GLN A 1071 -8.05 -24.96 5.44
CA GLN A 1071 -7.95 -26.43 5.36
C GLN A 1071 -7.69 -26.94 3.94
N VAL A 1072 -8.19 -26.25 2.90
CA VAL A 1072 -7.92 -26.63 1.51
C VAL A 1072 -6.45 -26.40 1.19
N SER A 1073 -5.87 -25.29 1.64
CA SER A 1073 -4.45 -24.97 1.48
C SER A 1073 -3.56 -26.00 2.18
N GLU A 1074 -3.88 -26.37 3.43
CA GLU A 1074 -3.14 -27.38 4.21
C GLU A 1074 -3.20 -28.78 3.55
N ARG A 1075 -4.37 -29.16 3.04
CA ARG A 1075 -4.56 -30.41 2.30
C ARG A 1075 -3.72 -30.44 1.03
N LEU A 1076 -3.77 -29.37 0.22
CA LEU A 1076 -2.97 -29.29 -1.01
C LEU A 1076 -1.47 -29.25 -0.71
N GLN A 1077 -1.05 -28.56 0.34
CA GLN A 1077 0.34 -28.57 0.79
C GLN A 1077 0.81 -29.99 1.14
N SER A 1078 -0.02 -30.74 1.87
CA SER A 1078 0.27 -32.14 2.23
C SER A 1078 0.35 -33.05 1.00
N LEU A 1079 -0.58 -32.86 0.04
CA LEU A 1079 -0.60 -33.57 -1.24
C LEU A 1079 0.67 -33.29 -2.05
N PHE A 1080 1.06 -32.01 -2.15
CA PHE A 1080 2.23 -31.58 -2.92
C PHE A 1080 3.56 -31.87 -2.21
N ALA A 1081 3.56 -32.24 -0.92
CA ALA A 1081 4.75 -32.69 -0.21
C ALA A 1081 5.23 -34.08 -0.68
N SER A 1082 4.37 -34.85 -1.35
CA SER A 1082 4.68 -36.18 -1.88
C SER A 1082 3.99 -36.42 -3.24
N PRO A 1083 4.35 -35.62 -4.28
CA PRO A 1083 3.57 -35.53 -5.53
C PRO A 1083 3.63 -36.79 -6.40
N TYR A 1084 4.53 -37.72 -6.11
CA TYR A 1084 4.69 -39.01 -6.81
C TYR A 1084 4.00 -40.19 -6.10
N ALA A 1085 3.62 -40.01 -4.83
CA ALA A 1085 3.01 -41.04 -4.02
C ALA A 1085 1.53 -41.22 -4.35
N GLU A 1086 1.00 -42.39 -3.97
CA GLU A 1086 -0.43 -42.66 -3.98
C GLU A 1086 -1.08 -41.97 -2.77
N HIS A 1087 -2.29 -41.44 -2.94
CA HIS A 1087 -3.06 -40.77 -1.89
C HIS A 1087 -4.52 -41.22 -1.96
N PRO A 1088 -4.86 -42.47 -1.53
CA PRO A 1088 -6.17 -43.07 -1.78
C PRO A 1088 -7.36 -42.22 -1.33
N GLU A 1089 -7.21 -41.46 -0.25
CA GLU A 1089 -8.27 -40.59 0.29
C GLU A 1089 -8.51 -39.32 -0.56
N GLU A 1090 -7.52 -38.89 -1.35
CA GLU A 1090 -7.55 -37.66 -2.13
C GLU A 1090 -7.66 -37.91 -3.66
N GLU A 1091 -7.47 -39.16 -4.10
CA GLU A 1091 -7.48 -39.55 -5.51
C GLU A 1091 -8.75 -39.18 -6.25
N ALA A 1092 -9.92 -39.57 -5.73
CA ALA A 1092 -11.21 -39.28 -6.34
C ALA A 1092 -11.45 -37.77 -6.53
N ARG A 1093 -10.78 -36.95 -5.70
CA ARG A 1093 -10.89 -35.49 -5.74
C ARG A 1093 -9.88 -34.87 -6.70
N TYR A 1094 -8.61 -35.24 -6.62
CA TYR A 1094 -7.51 -34.50 -7.26
C TYR A 1094 -6.80 -35.23 -8.41
N PHE A 1095 -6.88 -36.56 -8.51
CA PHE A 1095 -6.31 -37.32 -9.62
C PHE A 1095 -7.34 -37.48 -10.75
N ARG A 1096 -7.73 -36.35 -11.33
CA ARG A 1096 -8.75 -36.27 -12.40
C ARG A 1096 -8.53 -35.05 -13.28
N LEU A 1097 -9.18 -35.06 -14.45
CA LEU A 1097 -9.26 -33.88 -15.32
C LEU A 1097 -9.90 -32.71 -14.58
N THR A 1098 -9.58 -31.50 -15.03
CA THR A 1098 -10.29 -30.27 -14.60
C THR A 1098 -11.81 -30.51 -14.68
N PRO A 1099 -12.54 -30.35 -13.55
CA PRO A 1099 -13.98 -30.53 -13.55
C PRO A 1099 -14.66 -29.61 -14.58
N PRO A 1100 -15.66 -30.07 -15.35
CA PRO A 1100 -16.32 -29.28 -16.39
C PRO A 1100 -16.75 -27.88 -15.95
N GLU A 1101 -17.28 -27.78 -14.73
CA GLU A 1101 -17.71 -26.55 -14.06
C GLU A 1101 -16.57 -25.57 -13.75
N MET A 1102 -15.34 -26.07 -13.58
CA MET A 1102 -14.15 -25.25 -13.32
C MET A 1102 -13.47 -24.76 -14.60
N ARG A 1103 -13.68 -25.44 -15.73
CA ARG A 1103 -12.96 -25.16 -17.00
C ARG A 1103 -13.17 -23.76 -17.56
N LEU A 1104 -14.27 -23.10 -17.21
CA LEU A 1104 -14.63 -21.75 -17.65
C LEU A 1104 -14.45 -20.71 -16.53
N ARG A 1105 -13.95 -21.12 -15.36
CA ARG A 1105 -13.79 -20.20 -14.23
C ARG A 1105 -12.61 -19.26 -14.48
N PRO A 1106 -12.78 -17.96 -14.19
CA PRO A 1106 -11.69 -17.01 -14.00
C PRO A 1106 -10.50 -17.58 -13.24
N GLY A 1107 -9.30 -17.52 -13.84
CA GLY A 1107 -8.06 -18.03 -13.22
C GLY A 1107 -7.75 -19.49 -13.48
N VAL A 1108 -8.69 -20.26 -14.04
CA VAL A 1108 -8.45 -21.62 -14.54
C VAL A 1108 -8.24 -21.59 -16.05
N THR A 1109 -9.16 -20.96 -16.77
CA THR A 1109 -9.02 -20.71 -18.21
C THR A 1109 -8.07 -19.53 -18.41
N VAL A 1110 -6.99 -19.75 -19.17
CA VAL A 1110 -6.25 -18.65 -19.77
C VAL A 1110 -7.17 -18.06 -20.84
N MET A 1111 -7.56 -16.79 -20.72
CA MET A 1111 -8.28 -16.12 -21.81
C MET A 1111 -7.39 -16.19 -23.06
N THR A 1112 -7.86 -16.89 -24.10
CA THR A 1112 -7.24 -16.97 -25.42
C THR A 1112 -7.42 -15.68 -26.19
#